data_AF-A0AAN2FDM6-F1
#
_entry.id   AF-A0AAN2FDM6-F1
#
_cell.length_a   1.000
_cell.length_b   1.000
_cell.length_c   1.000
_cell.angle_alpha   90.00
_cell.angle_beta   90.00
_cell.angle_gamma   90.00
#
_symmetry.space_group_name_H-M   'P 1'
#
loop_
_entity.id
_entity.type
_entity.pdbx_description
1 polymer ?
#
loop_
_entity_poly.entity_id
_entity_poly.type
_entity_poly.pdbx_seq_one_letter_code
_entity_poly.pdbx_strand_id
1 'polypeptide(L)'
;MFSRITAQLPADGLLFHTLKGTETLSRPFVLTAELLATDARIDRHALLGKPVTFTLPTDGLMNALSPRYLNGKITRVAVRSQELSGTRYAVYALTVEPDLWPMKRDRNLRIFQSQTVPQIVQTLLKEYGVNVETRLAGSYRVWEYCVQYQESSLDFISRLMELEGIYYFFRHEADRHTLVLCDAPDQHQAFPGYETIAYHVTPSGGVVTEEGISQWSLAESVTPGIYSTDDYDFRKPNAWMLQARQNPASPVPGSVDVYDWPGHFVDHSHGESYARIRQEVWQAEHHSVSGSGTATGIAPGFTFSIINAPHFSDNGEYLVTSATYDFAENAYASGDTGDSRHNIHFTVLPSSVTYRTPPETAWPKTHGPQTAKVVGPKGESIWTDRYGRVKVKFHWDRLAKGDDTSSCWVRVSSAWAGQGFGGVQIPRVNDEVVVDFINGDPDRPLIIGRVYNEASMPPWALPAAATQMGFLSRSKDGTADTANALRFEDKSGEEHLWIQAQKNMDTHVKNDASHSVANNHSHYAGGNELYRVETNRVHGVKGGEERLTGKSKLDAVVDTYVVGSGTKLRLECGESAIELNANGQINIVGKGFNIFVQGDGHITTSGGKLNLNTDGAKPGTSAPGSSHKQNISQAVDNLFPPKQKGQAAPAAPKAAAAPAKGAAAPLANTASGDKKSKYDYSVDEMVKKQKGLKATPVKWDKTKKGFVNATEDDIKKYVDPANHMEGKDKYQFVDLSSSSGISKDDMSTFLKDKGTLSGQEQTYLDAAKKYNVNEAYLAAHSALETGNGTSELAKGVMVNGTKVYNMYGIGALDGNAVQTGANYAYKQGWTTPAKAIDGGAKWISDKFVGSGQNTLYKMRWNPASPGTHQYATDVNWATAQTTSMKKMFDSFPNANLSYDIPEFK
;
A
#
# COMPACT_ATOMS: atom_id res chain seq x y z
N MET A 1 -27.64 -5.50 -73.57
CA MET A 1 -27.45 -6.73 -72.77
C MET A 1 -25.99 -6.75 -72.35
N PHE A 2 -25.71 -6.51 -71.08
CA PHE A 2 -24.35 -6.57 -70.56
C PHE A 2 -24.05 -8.05 -70.29
N SER A 3 -23.27 -8.71 -71.15
CA SER A 3 -22.84 -10.11 -70.93
C SER A 3 -21.44 -10.19 -70.30
N ARG A 4 -20.88 -9.05 -69.89
CA ARG A 4 -19.50 -8.92 -69.38
C ARG A 4 -19.48 -8.02 -68.16
N ILE A 5 -18.58 -8.33 -67.23
CA ILE A 5 -18.23 -7.44 -66.12
C ILE A 5 -17.56 -6.19 -66.69
N THR A 6 -17.98 -5.02 -66.21
CA THR A 6 -17.38 -3.74 -66.56
C THR A 6 -16.84 -3.04 -65.31
N ALA A 7 -15.81 -2.21 -65.47
CA ALA A 7 -15.23 -1.42 -64.39
C ALA A 7 -15.42 0.07 -64.69
N GLN A 8 -16.00 0.81 -63.75
CA GLN A 8 -16.16 2.25 -63.79
C GLN A 8 -15.19 2.90 -62.80
N LEU A 9 -14.33 3.79 -63.28
CA LEU A 9 -13.33 4.49 -62.50
C LEU A 9 -13.00 5.85 -63.14
N PRO A 10 -12.35 6.79 -62.43
CA PRO A 10 -12.10 8.14 -62.95
C PRO A 10 -11.11 8.27 -64.11
N ALA A 11 -10.64 7.14 -64.66
CA ALA A 11 -9.73 7.10 -65.80
C ALA A 11 -10.34 6.25 -66.91
N ASP A 12 -10.36 6.81 -68.13
CA ASP A 12 -10.85 6.14 -69.32
C ASP A 12 -9.82 5.15 -69.89
N GLY A 13 -10.30 4.19 -70.69
CA GLY A 13 -9.44 3.28 -71.45
C GLY A 13 -8.92 2.05 -70.67
N LEU A 14 -9.43 1.82 -69.46
CA LEU A 14 -9.16 0.61 -68.68
C LEU A 14 -10.29 -0.40 -68.83
N LEU A 15 -9.96 -1.58 -69.34
CA LEU A 15 -10.90 -2.66 -69.61
C LEU A 15 -10.80 -3.75 -68.55
N PHE A 16 -11.93 -4.23 -68.03
CA PHE A 16 -11.93 -5.31 -67.04
C PHE A 16 -11.36 -6.61 -67.61
N HIS A 17 -10.48 -7.29 -66.86
CA HIS A 17 -9.96 -8.61 -67.22
C HIS A 17 -10.21 -9.65 -66.13
N THR A 18 -9.78 -9.41 -64.88
CA THR A 18 -10.05 -10.33 -63.76
C THR A 18 -10.39 -9.62 -62.47
N LEU A 19 -11.11 -10.28 -61.59
CA LEU A 19 -11.32 -9.88 -60.20
C LEU A 19 -11.27 -11.10 -59.28
N LYS A 20 -10.45 -11.00 -58.25
CA LYS A 20 -10.33 -12.01 -57.19
C LYS A 20 -10.39 -11.37 -55.83
N GLY A 21 -11.06 -11.99 -54.88
CA GLY A 21 -11.10 -11.49 -53.51
C GLY A 21 -12.22 -12.10 -52.71
N THR A 22 -12.24 -11.78 -51.42
CA THR A 22 -13.21 -12.34 -50.49
C THR A 22 -13.93 -11.23 -49.74
N GLU A 23 -15.24 -11.42 -49.62
CA GLU A 23 -16.10 -10.70 -48.69
C GLU A 23 -16.56 -11.66 -47.60
N THR A 24 -16.62 -11.20 -46.35
CA THR A 24 -17.04 -12.01 -45.20
C THR A 24 -17.75 -11.10 -44.21
N LEU A 25 -18.77 -11.63 -43.52
CA LEU A 25 -19.39 -10.92 -42.41
C LEU A 25 -18.33 -10.47 -41.39
N SER A 26 -18.51 -9.25 -40.89
CA SER A 26 -17.62 -8.55 -39.95
C SER A 26 -16.17 -8.36 -40.38
N ARG A 27 -15.85 -8.57 -41.66
CA ARG A 27 -14.51 -8.33 -42.19
C ARG A 27 -14.54 -7.31 -43.34
N PRO A 28 -13.58 -6.39 -43.38
CA PRO A 28 -13.43 -5.47 -44.51
C PRO A 28 -13.00 -6.27 -45.74
N PHE A 29 -13.72 -6.14 -46.84
CA PHE A 29 -13.37 -6.81 -48.09
C PHE A 29 -12.02 -6.36 -48.64
N VAL A 30 -11.35 -7.26 -49.37
CA VAL A 30 -10.14 -6.95 -50.14
C VAL A 30 -10.29 -7.62 -51.50
N LEU A 31 -10.45 -6.80 -52.53
CA LEU A 31 -10.57 -7.26 -53.92
C LEU A 31 -9.32 -6.87 -54.70
N THR A 32 -8.85 -7.77 -55.55
CA THR A 32 -7.76 -7.54 -56.50
C THR A 32 -8.33 -7.63 -57.89
N ALA A 33 -8.35 -6.51 -58.61
CA ALA A 33 -8.83 -6.44 -59.98
C ALA A 33 -7.69 -6.15 -60.95
N GLU A 34 -7.65 -6.85 -62.07
CA GLU A 34 -6.74 -6.55 -63.17
C GLU A 34 -7.50 -5.89 -64.31
N LEU A 35 -7.07 -4.69 -64.67
CA LEU A 35 -7.59 -3.92 -65.80
C LEU A 35 -6.53 -3.80 -66.90
N LEU A 36 -6.94 -3.86 -68.16
CA LEU A 36 -6.08 -3.79 -69.33
C LEU A 36 -6.19 -2.42 -69.98
N ALA A 37 -5.06 -1.81 -70.32
CA ALA A 37 -5.00 -0.63 -71.19
C ALA A 37 -4.02 -0.88 -72.34
N THR A 38 -4.35 -0.38 -73.53
CA THR A 38 -3.42 -0.32 -74.66
C THR A 38 -2.47 0.89 -74.57
N ASP A 39 -2.82 1.89 -73.75
CA ASP A 39 -1.97 3.03 -73.40
C ASP A 39 -1.42 2.90 -71.97
N ALA A 40 -0.10 2.85 -71.84
CA ALA A 40 0.59 2.72 -70.56
C ALA A 40 0.78 4.06 -69.80
N ARG A 41 0.26 5.18 -70.32
CA ARG A 41 0.49 6.54 -69.76
C ARG A 41 -0.53 6.99 -68.73
N ILE A 42 -1.50 6.17 -68.36
CA ILE A 42 -2.49 6.52 -67.32
C ILE A 42 -1.75 6.84 -66.01
N ASP A 43 -2.06 7.99 -65.43
CA ASP A 43 -1.46 8.40 -64.16
C ASP A 43 -1.96 7.52 -63.02
N ARG A 44 -1.09 6.60 -62.58
CA ARG A 44 -1.35 5.68 -61.47
C ARG A 44 -1.64 6.42 -60.16
N HIS A 45 -1.01 7.59 -59.95
CA HIS A 45 -1.21 8.36 -58.74
C HIS A 45 -2.63 8.94 -58.69
N ALA A 46 -3.19 9.36 -59.83
CA ALA A 46 -4.55 9.85 -59.93
C ALA A 46 -5.63 8.81 -59.59
N LEU A 47 -5.30 7.51 -59.68
CA LEU A 47 -6.20 6.40 -59.31
C LEU A 47 -6.25 6.13 -57.80
N LEU A 48 -5.19 6.43 -57.05
CA LEU A 48 -5.12 6.11 -55.63
C LEU A 48 -6.17 6.91 -54.83
N GLY A 49 -6.87 6.22 -53.93
CA GLY A 49 -7.94 6.77 -53.09
C GLY A 49 -9.25 7.07 -53.82
N LYS A 50 -9.33 6.82 -55.14
CA LYS A 50 -10.54 7.00 -55.94
C LYS A 50 -11.45 5.78 -55.88
N PRO A 51 -12.77 5.96 -56.06
CA PRO A 51 -13.70 4.84 -56.13
C PRO A 51 -13.54 4.07 -57.45
N VAL A 52 -13.82 2.78 -57.41
CA VAL A 52 -14.04 1.91 -58.57
C VAL A 52 -15.28 1.08 -58.33
N THR A 53 -16.14 0.98 -59.34
CA THR A 53 -17.34 0.14 -59.32
C THR A 53 -17.23 -0.92 -60.41
N PHE A 54 -17.33 -2.20 -60.03
CA PHE A 54 -17.51 -3.30 -60.97
C PHE A 54 -19.01 -3.59 -61.11
N THR A 55 -19.52 -3.63 -62.33
CA THR A 55 -20.90 -4.01 -62.62
C THR A 55 -20.92 -5.45 -63.11
N LEU A 56 -21.56 -6.33 -62.35
CA LEU A 56 -21.70 -7.75 -62.66
C LEU A 56 -23.01 -7.98 -63.42
N PRO A 57 -22.99 -8.78 -64.51
CA PRO A 57 -24.21 -9.24 -65.15
C PRO A 57 -24.94 -10.23 -64.21
N THR A 58 -26.27 -10.17 -64.19
CA THR A 58 -27.13 -11.07 -63.39
C THR A 58 -28.11 -11.79 -64.28
N ASP A 59 -28.30 -13.10 -64.14
CA ASP A 59 -29.25 -13.86 -64.95
C ASP A 59 -30.66 -13.89 -64.30
N GLY A 60 -31.71 -13.45 -65.02
CA GLY A 60 -33.08 -13.40 -64.48
C GLY A 60 -34.10 -12.52 -65.23
N LEU A 61 -35.40 -12.68 -64.99
CA LEU A 61 -36.49 -11.92 -65.65
C LEU A 61 -36.41 -10.39 -65.47
N MET A 62 -35.65 -9.91 -64.48
CA MET A 62 -35.43 -8.49 -64.15
C MET A 62 -34.03 -7.95 -64.56
N ASN A 63 -33.27 -8.69 -65.38
CA ASN A 63 -31.87 -8.42 -65.79
C ASN A 63 -31.59 -6.97 -66.25
N ALA A 64 -32.58 -6.29 -66.84
CA ALA A 64 -32.43 -4.91 -67.32
C ALA A 64 -32.62 -3.82 -66.25
N LEU A 65 -33.14 -4.14 -65.06
CA LEU A 65 -33.58 -3.16 -64.06
C LEU A 65 -32.65 -3.04 -62.83
N SER A 66 -31.85 -4.06 -62.49
CA SER A 66 -31.01 -4.06 -61.28
C SER A 66 -29.72 -4.92 -61.41
N PRO A 67 -28.64 -4.44 -62.05
CA PRO A 67 -27.36 -5.16 -62.04
C PRO A 67 -26.72 -5.17 -60.64
N ARG A 68 -25.86 -6.17 -60.36
CA ARG A 68 -25.08 -6.22 -59.11
C ARG A 68 -23.82 -5.37 -59.23
N TYR A 69 -23.46 -4.68 -58.14
CA TYR A 69 -22.25 -3.88 -58.06
C TYR A 69 -21.26 -4.44 -57.04
N LEU A 70 -19.97 -4.21 -57.29
CA LEU A 70 -18.90 -4.25 -56.28
C LEU A 70 -18.18 -2.91 -56.31
N ASN A 71 -18.44 -2.06 -55.31
CA ASN A 71 -17.87 -0.72 -55.17
C ASN A 71 -16.84 -0.66 -54.03
N GLY A 72 -15.71 0.00 -54.25
CA GLY A 72 -14.71 0.27 -53.20
C GLY A 72 -13.68 1.31 -53.62
N LYS A 73 -12.70 1.58 -52.76
CA LYS A 73 -11.60 2.53 -53.03
C LYS A 73 -10.32 1.83 -53.44
N ILE A 74 -9.62 2.38 -54.42
CA ILE A 74 -8.32 1.88 -54.88
C ILE A 74 -7.25 2.27 -53.85
N THR A 75 -6.72 1.31 -53.09
CA THR A 75 -5.70 1.54 -52.05
C THR A 75 -4.28 1.22 -52.53
N ARG A 76 -4.15 0.46 -53.61
CA ARG A 76 -2.87 0.15 -54.25
C ARG A 76 -3.05 -0.03 -55.75
N VAL A 77 -2.06 0.45 -56.51
CA VAL A 77 -1.96 0.27 -57.96
C VAL A 77 -0.59 -0.32 -58.28
N ALA A 78 -0.56 -1.42 -59.03
CA ALA A 78 0.66 -1.95 -59.62
C ALA A 78 0.47 -2.09 -61.14
N VAL A 79 1.50 -1.78 -61.92
CA VAL A 79 1.43 -1.86 -63.39
C VAL A 79 2.54 -2.76 -63.91
N ARG A 80 2.18 -3.67 -64.80
CA ARG A 80 3.13 -4.54 -65.53
C ARG A 80 2.79 -4.57 -67.01
N SER A 81 3.77 -4.85 -67.86
CA SER A 81 3.51 -5.16 -69.27
C SER A 81 3.25 -6.66 -69.42
N GLN A 82 2.22 -7.02 -70.15
CA GLN A 82 1.89 -8.42 -70.44
C GLN A 82 1.37 -8.53 -71.87
N GLU A 83 1.83 -9.55 -72.59
CA GLU A 83 1.27 -9.91 -73.89
C GLU A 83 0.13 -10.91 -73.67
N LEU A 84 -1.06 -10.58 -74.15
CA LEU A 84 -2.26 -11.42 -74.08
C LEU A 84 -2.82 -11.56 -75.49
N SER A 85 -2.90 -12.80 -75.99
CA SER A 85 -3.52 -13.14 -77.28
C SER A 85 -2.98 -12.28 -78.44
N GLY A 86 -1.66 -12.07 -78.47
CA GLY A 86 -0.95 -11.31 -79.51
C GLY A 86 -0.98 -9.78 -79.38
N THR A 87 -1.62 -9.24 -78.32
CA THR A 87 -1.65 -7.80 -78.03
C THR A 87 -0.88 -7.49 -76.75
N ARG A 88 -0.01 -6.48 -76.79
CA ARG A 88 0.74 -6.01 -75.61
C ARG A 88 -0.11 -5.03 -74.82
N TYR A 89 -0.51 -5.42 -73.61
CA TYR A 89 -1.25 -4.57 -72.68
C TYR A 89 -0.36 -4.05 -71.55
N ALA A 90 -0.73 -2.88 -71.02
CA ALA A 90 -0.38 -2.47 -69.67
C ALA A 90 -1.47 -3.00 -68.72
N VAL A 91 -1.10 -3.91 -67.82
CA VAL A 91 -2.00 -4.51 -66.83
C VAL A 91 -1.91 -3.73 -65.53
N TYR A 92 -3.02 -3.12 -65.14
CA TYR A 92 -3.20 -2.40 -63.89
C TYR A 92 -3.83 -3.34 -62.87
N ALA A 93 -3.02 -3.83 -61.92
CA ALA A 93 -3.49 -4.58 -60.77
C ALA A 93 -3.87 -3.61 -59.65
N LEU A 94 -5.16 -3.50 -59.38
CA LEU A 94 -5.76 -2.64 -58.38
C LEU A 94 -6.09 -3.46 -57.12
N THR A 95 -5.68 -2.98 -55.95
CA THR A 95 -6.24 -3.44 -54.67
C THR A 95 -7.37 -2.49 -54.29
N VAL A 96 -8.56 -3.05 -54.07
CA VAL A 96 -9.81 -2.34 -53.80
C VAL A 96 -10.32 -2.75 -52.42
N GLU A 97 -10.54 -1.77 -51.54
CA GLU A 97 -10.92 -1.97 -50.14
C GLU A 97 -12.05 -1.00 -49.74
N PRO A 98 -12.79 -1.27 -48.65
CA PRO A 98 -13.86 -0.39 -48.19
C PRO A 98 -13.32 0.91 -47.59
N ASP A 99 -14.24 1.84 -47.32
CA ASP A 99 -14.01 3.08 -46.58
C ASP A 99 -13.48 2.87 -45.15
N LEU A 100 -13.45 1.62 -44.65
CA LEU A 100 -12.78 1.24 -43.41
C LEU A 100 -11.24 1.24 -43.52
N TRP A 101 -10.67 1.30 -44.72
CA TRP A 101 -9.21 1.18 -44.89
C TRP A 101 -8.39 2.18 -44.04
N PRO A 102 -8.74 3.48 -43.94
CA PRO A 102 -8.00 4.40 -43.08
C PRO A 102 -8.01 3.97 -41.61
N MET A 103 -9.10 3.37 -41.14
CA MET A 103 -9.25 2.86 -39.77
C MET A 103 -8.39 1.63 -39.49
N LYS A 104 -7.91 0.92 -40.52
CA LYS A 104 -6.89 -0.14 -40.37
C LYS A 104 -5.48 0.44 -40.17
N ARG A 105 -5.29 1.70 -40.56
CA ARG A 105 -3.97 2.34 -40.69
C ARG A 105 -3.71 3.36 -39.60
N ASP A 106 -4.72 3.80 -38.90
CA ASP A 106 -4.57 4.70 -37.76
C ASP A 106 -4.21 3.93 -36.48
N ARG A 107 -3.87 4.69 -35.45
CA ARG A 107 -3.64 4.19 -34.09
C ARG A 107 -3.90 5.31 -33.11
N ASN A 108 -4.75 5.09 -32.11
CA ASN A 108 -5.19 6.17 -31.25
C ASN A 108 -5.33 5.77 -29.77
N LEU A 109 -5.52 6.80 -28.95
CA LEU A 109 -5.70 6.76 -27.50
C LEU A 109 -6.85 7.70 -27.16
N ARG A 110 -8.04 7.16 -26.87
CA ARG A 110 -9.27 7.93 -26.67
C ARG A 110 -10.13 7.34 -25.57
N ILE A 111 -10.81 8.20 -24.84
CA ILE A 111 -11.78 7.82 -23.80
C ILE A 111 -13.18 8.19 -24.29
N PHE A 112 -14.07 7.20 -24.27
CA PHE A 112 -15.50 7.36 -24.50
C PHE A 112 -16.23 7.15 -23.17
N GLN A 113 -17.14 8.06 -22.84
CA GLN A 113 -17.90 8.04 -21.59
C GLN A 113 -19.38 8.18 -21.85
N SER A 114 -20.17 7.46 -21.05
CA SER A 114 -21.64 7.52 -21.05
C SER A 114 -22.27 7.31 -22.43
N GLN A 115 -21.75 6.35 -23.18
CA GLN A 115 -22.22 6.03 -24.54
C GLN A 115 -22.45 4.52 -24.69
N THR A 116 -23.34 4.13 -25.60
CA THR A 116 -23.49 2.74 -26.03
C THR A 116 -22.45 2.38 -27.09
N VAL A 117 -22.14 1.10 -27.26
CA VAL A 117 -21.23 0.64 -28.33
C VAL A 117 -21.70 1.09 -29.72
N PRO A 118 -22.99 0.97 -30.11
CA PRO A 118 -23.46 1.52 -31.38
C PRO A 118 -23.17 3.03 -31.56
N GLN A 119 -23.29 3.84 -30.51
CA GLN A 119 -22.97 5.28 -30.57
C GLN A 119 -21.47 5.52 -30.79
N ILE A 120 -20.61 4.75 -30.12
CA ILE A 120 -19.15 4.82 -30.29
C ILE A 120 -18.76 4.41 -31.72
N VAL A 121 -19.29 3.28 -32.20
CA VAL A 121 -19.05 2.76 -33.55
C VAL A 121 -19.50 3.78 -34.61
N GLN A 122 -20.72 4.30 -34.51
CA GLN A 122 -21.23 5.31 -35.44
C GLN A 122 -20.41 6.60 -35.41
N THR A 123 -19.94 7.04 -34.23
CA THR A 123 -19.09 8.22 -34.11
C THR A 123 -17.80 8.04 -34.90
N LEU A 124 -17.11 6.91 -34.74
CA LEU A 124 -15.86 6.64 -35.45
C LEU A 124 -16.09 6.43 -36.95
N LEU A 125 -17.10 5.65 -37.36
CA LEU A 125 -17.44 5.47 -38.77
C LEU A 125 -17.73 6.82 -39.46
N LYS A 126 -18.44 7.72 -38.79
CA LYS A 126 -18.73 9.06 -39.29
C LYS A 126 -17.47 9.93 -39.42
N GLU A 127 -16.57 9.90 -38.45
CA GLU A 127 -15.29 10.63 -38.51
C GLU A 127 -14.44 10.23 -39.72
N TYR A 128 -14.53 8.96 -40.15
CA TYR A 128 -13.83 8.43 -41.33
C TYR A 128 -14.64 8.49 -42.64
N GLY A 129 -15.86 9.05 -42.60
CA GLY A 129 -16.71 9.21 -43.78
C GLY A 129 -17.27 7.90 -44.34
N VAL A 130 -17.45 6.88 -43.49
CA VAL A 130 -18.04 5.59 -43.88
C VAL A 130 -19.56 5.73 -43.94
N ASN A 131 -20.17 5.32 -45.06
CA ASN A 131 -21.62 5.22 -45.16
C ASN A 131 -22.11 4.06 -44.29
N VAL A 132 -23.02 4.35 -43.35
CA VAL A 132 -23.51 3.36 -42.39
C VAL A 132 -25.04 3.29 -42.38
N GLU A 133 -25.56 2.08 -42.36
CA GLU A 133 -26.96 1.76 -42.08
C GLU A 133 -27.01 0.89 -40.82
N THR A 134 -27.93 1.18 -39.91
CA THR A 134 -28.06 0.44 -38.66
C THR A 134 -29.37 -0.33 -38.66
N ARG A 135 -29.29 -1.66 -38.59
CA ARG A 135 -30.41 -2.59 -38.44
C ARG A 135 -30.16 -3.39 -37.16
N LEU A 136 -30.27 -2.75 -36.00
CA LEU A 136 -30.06 -3.42 -34.72
C LEU A 136 -31.40 -3.59 -34.02
N ALA A 137 -31.72 -4.80 -33.57
CA ALA A 137 -32.94 -5.14 -32.85
C ALA A 137 -32.73 -5.16 -31.33
N GLY A 138 -31.49 -5.35 -30.88
CA GLY A 138 -31.12 -5.42 -29.47
C GLY A 138 -31.05 -4.07 -28.77
N SER A 139 -31.13 -4.10 -27.43
CA SER A 139 -30.81 -2.98 -26.56
C SER A 139 -29.38 -3.09 -26.04
N TYR A 140 -28.63 -1.99 -26.06
CA TYR A 140 -27.21 -1.95 -25.68
C TYR A 140 -27.00 -1.16 -24.40
N ARG A 141 -26.08 -1.63 -23.56
CA ARG A 141 -25.76 -0.97 -22.31
C ARG A 141 -25.05 0.37 -22.55
N VAL A 142 -25.21 1.29 -21.61
CA VAL A 142 -24.39 2.50 -21.56
C VAL A 142 -23.10 2.19 -20.83
N TRP A 143 -21.97 2.35 -21.51
CA TRP A 143 -20.65 2.23 -20.92
C TRP A 143 -20.29 3.53 -20.19
N GLU A 144 -20.07 3.44 -18.87
CA GLU A 144 -19.61 4.60 -18.07
C GLU A 144 -18.24 5.07 -18.57
N TYR A 145 -17.38 4.13 -18.96
CA TYR A 145 -16.00 4.35 -19.36
C TYR A 145 -15.55 3.24 -20.33
N CYS A 146 -15.04 3.63 -21.50
CA CYS A 146 -14.50 2.73 -22.51
C CYS A 146 -13.32 3.41 -23.24
N VAL A 147 -12.20 2.73 -23.35
CA VAL A 147 -10.92 3.28 -23.79
C VAL A 147 -10.46 2.58 -25.06
N GLN A 148 -10.23 3.36 -26.10
CA GLN A 148 -9.38 2.94 -27.23
C GLN A 148 -7.93 3.09 -26.79
N TYR A 149 -7.17 2.01 -26.67
CA TYR A 149 -5.83 2.06 -26.10
C TYR A 149 -4.76 1.46 -27.03
N GLN A 150 -4.01 2.34 -27.70
CA GLN A 150 -2.90 1.97 -28.59
C GLN A 150 -3.26 0.95 -29.68
N GLU A 151 -4.50 0.99 -30.14
CA GLU A 151 -5.06 0.11 -31.16
C GLU A 151 -5.58 0.96 -32.34
N SER A 152 -5.79 0.32 -33.49
CA SER A 152 -6.40 0.99 -34.64
C SER A 152 -7.88 1.27 -34.36
N SER A 153 -8.48 2.22 -35.07
CA SER A 153 -9.91 2.50 -34.91
C SER A 153 -10.76 1.34 -35.40
N LEU A 154 -10.28 0.54 -36.36
CA LEU A 154 -10.96 -0.68 -36.77
C LEU A 154 -10.93 -1.74 -35.66
N ASP A 155 -9.76 -2.04 -35.10
CA ASP A 155 -9.65 -3.06 -34.03
C ASP A 155 -10.53 -2.67 -32.84
N PHE A 156 -10.54 -1.38 -32.48
CA PHE A 156 -11.38 -0.88 -31.40
C PHE A 156 -12.86 -1.12 -31.63
N ILE A 157 -13.40 -0.79 -32.80
CA ILE A 157 -14.82 -1.05 -33.09
C ILE A 157 -15.10 -2.55 -33.24
N SER A 158 -14.17 -3.32 -33.82
CA SER A 158 -14.33 -4.77 -34.02
C SER A 158 -14.46 -5.51 -32.69
N ARG A 159 -13.55 -5.31 -31.72
CA ARG A 159 -13.64 -5.98 -30.41
C ARG A 159 -14.89 -5.60 -29.62
N LEU A 160 -15.39 -4.37 -29.79
CA LEU A 160 -16.62 -3.92 -29.14
C LEU A 160 -17.85 -4.55 -29.78
N MET A 161 -17.88 -4.63 -31.10
CA MET A 161 -18.93 -5.32 -31.85
C MET A 161 -18.94 -6.83 -31.53
N GLU A 162 -17.76 -7.47 -31.49
CA GLU A 162 -17.59 -8.89 -31.11
C GLU A 162 -18.04 -9.19 -29.66
N LEU A 163 -17.94 -8.23 -28.75
CA LEU A 163 -18.43 -8.35 -27.37
C LEU A 163 -19.96 -8.18 -27.30
N GLU A 164 -20.49 -7.16 -27.97
CA GLU A 164 -21.93 -6.83 -27.96
C GLU A 164 -22.74 -7.66 -28.97
N GLY A 165 -22.09 -8.55 -29.73
CA GLY A 165 -22.73 -9.42 -30.72
C GLY A 165 -23.12 -8.72 -32.03
N ILE A 166 -22.65 -7.51 -32.27
CA ILE A 166 -22.87 -6.77 -33.51
C ILE A 166 -21.95 -7.35 -34.58
N TYR A 167 -22.46 -7.46 -35.80
CA TYR A 167 -21.68 -7.79 -36.98
C TYR A 167 -22.07 -6.86 -38.13
N TYR A 168 -21.32 -6.90 -39.22
CA TYR A 168 -21.62 -6.07 -40.38
C TYR A 168 -21.36 -6.74 -41.72
N PHE A 169 -21.95 -6.20 -42.78
CA PHE A 169 -21.62 -6.53 -44.16
C PHE A 169 -21.67 -5.26 -45.01
N PHE A 170 -21.28 -5.38 -46.29
CA PHE A 170 -21.33 -4.26 -47.23
C PHE A 170 -22.44 -4.47 -48.25
N ARG A 171 -23.32 -3.47 -48.35
CA ARG A 171 -24.23 -3.35 -49.50
C ARG A 171 -23.58 -2.45 -50.54
N HIS A 172 -23.34 -2.98 -51.71
CA HIS A 172 -22.75 -2.25 -52.83
C HIS A 172 -23.83 -1.69 -53.76
N GLU A 173 -23.66 -0.43 -54.12
CA GLU A 173 -24.49 0.32 -55.06
C GLU A 173 -23.60 0.89 -56.17
N ALA A 174 -24.19 1.51 -57.18
CA ALA A 174 -23.45 1.97 -58.37
C ALA A 174 -22.35 2.99 -58.05
N ASP A 175 -22.59 3.86 -57.07
CA ASP A 175 -21.73 5.00 -56.73
C ASP A 175 -21.11 4.92 -55.32
N ARG A 176 -21.51 3.94 -54.51
CA ARG A 176 -21.06 3.79 -53.11
C ARG A 176 -21.16 2.36 -52.61
N HIS A 177 -20.60 2.13 -51.43
CA HIS A 177 -20.86 0.97 -50.61
C HIS A 177 -21.26 1.44 -49.20
N THR A 178 -22.22 0.73 -48.60
CA THR A 178 -22.77 1.05 -47.28
C THR A 178 -22.48 -0.10 -46.33
N LEU A 179 -21.86 0.19 -45.19
CA LEU A 179 -21.68 -0.76 -44.09
C LEU A 179 -23.02 -0.90 -43.36
N VAL A 180 -23.57 -2.11 -43.31
CA VAL A 180 -24.84 -2.41 -42.63
C VAL A 180 -24.54 -3.14 -41.33
N LEU A 181 -24.88 -2.53 -40.20
CA LEU A 181 -24.76 -3.13 -38.86
C LEU A 181 -25.99 -3.99 -38.56
N CYS A 182 -25.77 -5.23 -38.11
CA CYS A 182 -26.80 -6.21 -37.75
C CYS A 182 -26.48 -6.91 -36.42
N ASP A 183 -27.50 -7.45 -35.76
CA ASP A 183 -27.41 -8.26 -34.54
C ASP A 183 -28.44 -9.41 -34.46
N ALA A 184 -29.27 -9.62 -35.49
CA ALA A 184 -30.32 -10.64 -35.50
C ALA A 184 -30.61 -11.17 -36.92
N PRO A 185 -31.14 -12.40 -37.06
CA PRO A 185 -31.35 -13.02 -38.38
C PRO A 185 -32.39 -12.32 -39.27
N ASP A 186 -33.43 -11.73 -38.68
CA ASP A 186 -34.56 -11.09 -39.38
C ASP A 186 -34.21 -9.75 -40.06
N GLN A 187 -32.95 -9.33 -39.98
CA GLN A 187 -32.43 -8.10 -40.58
C GLN A 187 -31.83 -8.31 -41.97
N HIS A 188 -31.71 -9.57 -42.37
CA HIS A 188 -31.24 -9.97 -43.69
C HIS A 188 -32.40 -10.15 -44.66
N GLN A 189 -32.13 -9.95 -45.93
CA GLN A 189 -33.09 -10.12 -47.02
C GLN A 189 -32.40 -10.80 -48.18
N ALA A 190 -33.18 -11.41 -49.07
CA ALA A 190 -32.63 -11.97 -50.28
C ALA A 190 -32.05 -10.90 -51.20
N PHE A 191 -31.04 -11.26 -51.98
CA PHE A 191 -30.58 -10.41 -53.06
C PHE A 191 -31.69 -10.36 -54.13
N PRO A 192 -32.17 -9.18 -54.57
CA PRO A 192 -33.30 -9.10 -55.49
C PRO A 192 -33.07 -9.92 -56.77
N GLY A 193 -34.02 -10.81 -57.10
CA GLY A 193 -33.91 -11.71 -58.26
C GLY A 193 -33.17 -13.02 -57.99
N TYR A 194 -32.63 -13.21 -56.79
CA TYR A 194 -31.94 -14.42 -56.33
C TYR A 194 -32.58 -14.97 -55.04
N GLU A 195 -33.88 -14.76 -54.85
CA GLU A 195 -34.64 -15.31 -53.72
C GLU A 195 -34.55 -16.84 -53.66
N THR A 196 -34.40 -17.48 -54.82
CA THR A 196 -34.21 -18.92 -54.96
C THR A 196 -33.08 -19.20 -55.94
N ILE A 197 -32.16 -20.09 -55.59
CA ILE A 197 -31.03 -20.50 -56.44
C ILE A 197 -31.06 -22.02 -56.58
N ALA A 198 -31.05 -22.51 -57.82
CA ALA A 198 -31.06 -23.94 -58.11
C ALA A 198 -29.66 -24.55 -57.93
N TYR A 199 -29.62 -25.75 -57.33
CA TYR A 199 -28.49 -26.65 -57.47
C TYR A 199 -28.61 -27.42 -58.79
N HIS A 200 -27.61 -27.26 -59.65
CA HIS A 200 -27.56 -27.91 -60.96
C HIS A 200 -26.97 -29.30 -60.82
N VAL A 201 -27.83 -30.31 -60.93
CA VAL A 201 -27.40 -31.71 -61.03
C VAL A 201 -26.93 -31.96 -62.46
N THR A 202 -25.64 -32.27 -62.64
CA THR A 202 -25.10 -32.74 -63.93
C THR A 202 -24.71 -34.22 -63.83
N PRO A 203 -25.62 -35.18 -64.10
CA PRO A 203 -25.37 -36.62 -63.92
C PRO A 203 -24.24 -37.19 -64.81
N SER A 204 -23.79 -36.44 -65.82
CA SER A 204 -22.89 -36.91 -66.87
C SER A 204 -21.86 -35.86 -67.34
N GLY A 205 -21.58 -34.83 -66.54
CA GLY A 205 -20.53 -33.84 -66.83
C GLY A 205 -20.86 -32.82 -67.94
N GLY A 206 -22.15 -32.54 -68.18
CA GLY A 206 -22.59 -31.49 -69.10
C GLY A 206 -22.39 -30.07 -68.55
N VAL A 207 -22.26 -29.07 -69.44
CA VAL A 207 -22.22 -27.65 -69.08
C VAL A 207 -23.64 -27.10 -69.06
N VAL A 208 -24.07 -26.52 -67.95
CA VAL A 208 -25.34 -25.79 -67.85
C VAL A 208 -25.09 -24.32 -68.19
N THR A 209 -25.95 -23.72 -69.00
CA THR A 209 -25.82 -22.31 -69.44
C THR A 209 -26.48 -21.33 -68.48
N GLU A 210 -27.37 -21.80 -67.62
CA GLU A 210 -28.05 -21.02 -66.58
C GLU A 210 -27.17 -20.86 -65.33
N GLU A 211 -27.28 -19.70 -64.67
CA GLU A 211 -26.66 -19.48 -63.36
C GLU A 211 -27.19 -20.47 -62.30
N GLY A 212 -26.33 -20.89 -61.36
CA GLY A 212 -26.75 -21.72 -60.24
C GLY A 212 -25.60 -22.23 -59.37
N ILE A 213 -25.91 -23.15 -58.45
CA ILE A 213 -24.94 -23.79 -57.55
C ILE A 213 -24.54 -25.13 -58.15
N SER A 214 -23.23 -25.41 -58.15
CA SER A 214 -22.64 -26.63 -58.74
C SER A 214 -22.05 -27.57 -57.70
N GLN A 215 -21.57 -27.03 -56.58
CA GLN A 215 -21.05 -27.80 -55.45
C GLN A 215 -21.72 -27.35 -54.16
N TRP A 216 -22.00 -28.31 -53.29
CA TRP A 216 -22.62 -28.11 -51.99
C TRP A 216 -22.07 -29.14 -51.02
N SER A 217 -21.57 -28.69 -49.87
CA SER A 217 -20.92 -29.51 -48.87
C SER A 217 -21.30 -29.04 -47.47
N LEU A 218 -21.93 -29.92 -46.71
CA LEU A 218 -22.22 -29.74 -45.29
C LEU A 218 -21.03 -30.21 -44.44
N ALA A 219 -20.70 -29.45 -43.39
CA ALA A 219 -19.74 -29.83 -42.37
C ALA A 219 -20.29 -29.55 -40.98
N GLU A 220 -20.08 -30.49 -40.06
CA GLU A 220 -20.42 -30.35 -38.64
C GLU A 220 -19.16 -30.46 -37.77
N SER A 221 -19.08 -29.65 -36.71
CA SER A 221 -17.92 -29.60 -35.81
C SER A 221 -18.33 -29.74 -34.34
N VAL A 222 -17.48 -30.38 -33.54
CA VAL A 222 -17.70 -30.46 -32.08
C VAL A 222 -17.32 -29.10 -31.47
N THR A 223 -18.29 -28.44 -30.83
CA THR A 223 -18.07 -27.20 -30.09
C THR A 223 -18.25 -27.39 -28.58
N PRO A 224 -17.66 -26.51 -27.73
CA PRO A 224 -17.80 -26.63 -26.28
C PRO A 224 -19.25 -26.66 -25.81
N GLY A 225 -19.48 -27.33 -24.68
CA GLY A 225 -20.81 -27.62 -24.15
C GLY A 225 -21.35 -26.56 -23.19
N ILE A 226 -20.49 -25.74 -22.60
CA ILE A 226 -20.88 -24.63 -21.72
C ILE A 226 -19.87 -23.48 -21.78
N TYR A 227 -20.38 -22.26 -21.86
CA TYR A 227 -19.61 -21.04 -21.67
C TYR A 227 -19.95 -20.46 -20.30
N SER A 228 -18.94 -20.04 -19.55
CA SER A 228 -19.13 -19.34 -18.29
C SER A 228 -18.20 -18.14 -18.17
N THR A 229 -18.68 -17.09 -17.51
CA THR A 229 -17.91 -15.87 -17.29
C THR A 229 -18.33 -15.22 -15.97
N ASP A 230 -17.40 -14.52 -15.33
CA ASP A 230 -17.63 -13.89 -14.04
C ASP A 230 -17.02 -12.47 -14.04
N ASP A 231 -17.46 -11.63 -13.09
CA ASP A 231 -16.86 -10.31 -12.86
C ASP A 231 -16.96 -9.87 -11.39
N TYR A 232 -16.35 -8.73 -11.04
CA TYR A 232 -16.42 -8.17 -9.69
C TYR A 232 -16.84 -6.70 -9.70
N ASP A 233 -17.94 -6.40 -9.01
CA ASP A 233 -18.36 -5.02 -8.72
C ASP A 233 -18.14 -4.71 -7.23
N PHE A 234 -17.22 -3.79 -6.94
CA PHE A 234 -16.94 -3.34 -5.57
C PHE A 234 -18.14 -2.67 -4.87
N ARG A 235 -19.14 -2.22 -5.63
CA ARG A 235 -20.39 -1.64 -5.09
C ARG A 235 -21.33 -2.74 -4.58
N LYS A 236 -21.15 -3.97 -5.05
CA LYS A 236 -21.92 -5.17 -4.71
C LYS A 236 -20.95 -6.33 -4.40
N PRO A 237 -20.05 -6.19 -3.39
CA PRO A 237 -18.86 -7.05 -3.26
C PRO A 237 -19.15 -8.53 -2.95
N ASN A 238 -20.38 -8.85 -2.52
CA ASN A 238 -20.83 -10.22 -2.24
C ASN A 238 -21.83 -10.74 -3.27
N ALA A 239 -22.09 -10.00 -4.36
CA ALA A 239 -22.97 -10.46 -5.42
C ALA A 239 -22.33 -11.63 -6.16
N TRP A 240 -23.11 -12.68 -6.42
CA TRP A 240 -22.70 -13.81 -7.23
C TRP A 240 -22.76 -13.42 -8.71
N MET A 241 -21.64 -13.05 -9.33
CA MET A 241 -21.67 -12.47 -10.68
C MET A 241 -21.55 -13.51 -11.80
N LEU A 242 -21.20 -14.77 -11.48
CA LEU A 242 -21.02 -15.85 -12.45
C LEU A 242 -22.27 -16.05 -13.32
N GLN A 243 -22.08 -16.00 -14.63
CA GLN A 243 -23.06 -16.32 -15.66
C GLN A 243 -22.59 -17.52 -16.46
N ALA A 244 -23.50 -18.45 -16.75
CA ALA A 244 -23.20 -19.64 -17.52
C ALA A 244 -24.32 -19.96 -18.51
N ARG A 245 -23.94 -20.42 -19.70
CA ARG A 245 -24.86 -20.80 -20.78
C ARG A 245 -24.43 -22.12 -21.41
N GLN A 246 -25.36 -23.07 -21.44
CA GLN A 246 -25.18 -24.34 -22.13
C GLN A 246 -25.33 -24.15 -23.64
N ASN A 247 -24.51 -24.87 -24.40
CA ASN A 247 -24.61 -24.97 -25.84
C ASN A 247 -25.36 -26.27 -26.21
N PRO A 248 -26.65 -26.20 -26.61
CA PRO A 248 -27.44 -27.38 -26.91
C PRO A 248 -26.98 -28.11 -28.19
N ALA A 249 -26.22 -27.43 -29.05
CA ALA A 249 -25.69 -28.01 -30.29
C ALA A 249 -24.47 -28.92 -30.06
N SER A 250 -23.86 -28.89 -28.87
CA SER A 250 -22.71 -29.75 -28.57
C SER A 250 -23.16 -31.23 -28.48
N PRO A 251 -22.47 -32.20 -29.12
CA PRO A 251 -22.86 -33.62 -29.09
C PRO A 251 -22.85 -34.26 -27.69
N VAL A 252 -22.07 -33.69 -26.76
CA VAL A 252 -22.06 -34.06 -25.34
C VAL A 252 -22.11 -32.78 -24.50
N PRO A 253 -23.31 -32.17 -24.33
CA PRO A 253 -23.47 -30.91 -23.59
C PRO A 253 -22.87 -31.03 -22.19
N GLY A 254 -22.02 -30.06 -21.80
CA GLY A 254 -21.37 -29.99 -20.48
C GLY A 254 -20.14 -30.89 -20.26
N SER A 255 -19.54 -31.47 -21.30
CA SER A 255 -18.28 -32.23 -21.19
C SER A 255 -17.01 -31.37 -21.40
N VAL A 256 -17.14 -30.26 -22.10
CA VAL A 256 -16.07 -29.28 -22.37
C VAL A 256 -16.56 -27.91 -21.95
N ASP A 257 -15.93 -27.38 -20.91
CA ASP A 257 -16.32 -26.14 -20.23
C ASP A 257 -15.29 -25.05 -20.51
N VAL A 258 -15.75 -23.88 -20.98
CA VAL A 258 -14.91 -22.68 -21.11
C VAL A 258 -15.29 -21.68 -20.03
N TYR A 259 -14.29 -21.14 -19.34
CA TYR A 259 -14.45 -20.13 -18.30
C TYR A 259 -13.53 -18.93 -18.59
N ASP A 260 -14.13 -17.75 -18.74
CA ASP A 260 -13.42 -16.49 -19.01
C ASP A 260 -13.55 -15.49 -17.85
N TRP A 261 -12.42 -14.87 -17.50
CA TRP A 261 -12.32 -13.79 -16.53
C TRP A 261 -11.32 -12.69 -16.97
N PRO A 262 -11.66 -11.40 -16.81
CA PRO A 262 -12.98 -10.85 -16.42
C PRO A 262 -13.96 -10.82 -17.60
N GLY A 263 -15.26 -10.86 -17.31
CA GLY A 263 -16.32 -10.83 -18.33
C GLY A 263 -16.69 -9.46 -18.90
N HIS A 264 -16.06 -8.38 -18.39
CA HIS A 264 -16.36 -7.00 -18.76
C HIS A 264 -17.80 -6.56 -18.45
N PHE A 265 -18.35 -6.92 -17.29
CA PHE A 265 -19.68 -6.47 -16.86
C PHE A 265 -19.77 -6.16 -15.36
N VAL A 266 -20.79 -5.38 -14.99
CA VAL A 266 -21.08 -5.02 -13.59
C VAL A 266 -22.53 -5.31 -13.18
N ASP A 267 -23.36 -5.73 -14.14
CA ASP A 267 -24.75 -6.12 -13.96
C ASP A 267 -24.99 -7.49 -14.59
N HIS A 268 -25.82 -8.29 -13.92
CA HIS A 268 -26.14 -9.67 -14.32
C HIS A 268 -26.67 -9.79 -15.75
N SER A 269 -27.58 -8.90 -16.17
CA SER A 269 -28.20 -8.93 -17.49
C SER A 269 -27.18 -8.77 -18.63
N HIS A 270 -26.10 -8.01 -18.40
CA HIS A 270 -25.02 -7.87 -19.37
C HIS A 270 -24.20 -9.16 -19.45
N GLY A 271 -23.82 -9.74 -18.31
CA GLY A 271 -23.10 -11.02 -18.28
C GLY A 271 -23.90 -12.16 -18.92
N GLU A 272 -25.22 -12.21 -18.70
CA GLU A 272 -26.12 -13.18 -19.32
C GLU A 272 -26.15 -13.02 -20.85
N SER A 273 -26.12 -11.78 -21.34
CA SER A 273 -26.10 -11.46 -22.77
C SER A 273 -24.77 -11.84 -23.41
N TYR A 274 -23.64 -11.53 -22.77
CA TYR A 274 -22.31 -11.89 -23.28
C TYR A 274 -22.08 -13.40 -23.28
N ALA A 275 -22.54 -14.10 -22.25
CA ALA A 275 -22.50 -15.56 -22.22
C ALA A 275 -23.35 -16.18 -23.35
N ARG A 276 -24.52 -15.60 -23.65
CA ARG A 276 -25.36 -16.02 -24.79
C ARG A 276 -24.65 -15.76 -26.12
N ILE A 277 -24.08 -14.58 -26.34
CA ILE A 277 -23.36 -14.23 -27.57
C ILE A 277 -22.20 -15.21 -27.82
N ARG A 278 -21.41 -15.54 -26.79
CA ARG A 278 -20.30 -16.50 -26.89
C ARG A 278 -20.77 -17.91 -27.19
N GLN A 279 -21.91 -18.33 -26.63
CA GLN A 279 -22.54 -19.60 -26.99
C GLN A 279 -23.08 -19.60 -28.43
N GLU A 280 -23.69 -18.51 -28.90
CA GLU A 280 -24.20 -18.37 -30.27
C GLU A 280 -23.07 -18.44 -31.32
N VAL A 281 -21.86 -17.95 -31.01
CA VAL A 281 -20.66 -18.16 -31.86
C VAL A 281 -20.42 -19.65 -32.11
N TRP A 282 -20.46 -20.47 -31.05
CA TRP A 282 -20.28 -21.93 -31.18
C TRP A 282 -21.45 -22.63 -31.88
N GLN A 283 -22.66 -22.09 -31.74
CA GLN A 283 -23.81 -22.61 -32.47
C GLN A 283 -23.66 -22.39 -33.97
N ALA A 284 -23.14 -21.22 -34.38
CA ALA A 284 -22.82 -20.93 -35.77
C ALA A 284 -21.61 -21.74 -36.29
N GLU A 285 -20.63 -22.06 -35.44
CA GLU A 285 -19.48 -22.90 -35.79
C GLU A 285 -19.82 -24.39 -35.92
N HIS A 286 -20.80 -24.87 -35.13
CA HIS A 286 -21.22 -26.27 -35.12
C HIS A 286 -21.70 -26.76 -36.49
N HIS A 287 -22.40 -25.90 -37.24
CA HIS A 287 -23.02 -26.25 -38.51
C HIS A 287 -22.60 -25.24 -39.59
N SER A 288 -21.74 -25.66 -40.51
CA SER A 288 -21.22 -24.82 -41.60
C SER A 288 -21.46 -25.50 -42.94
N VAL A 289 -22.03 -24.74 -43.88
CA VAL A 289 -22.27 -25.21 -45.25
C VAL A 289 -21.43 -24.39 -46.21
N SER A 290 -20.78 -25.05 -47.16
CA SER A 290 -19.98 -24.41 -48.20
C SER A 290 -20.39 -24.88 -49.59
N GLY A 291 -20.17 -24.05 -50.59
CA GLY A 291 -20.52 -24.38 -51.96
C GLY A 291 -19.77 -23.54 -52.99
N SER A 292 -19.96 -23.89 -54.26
CA SER A 292 -19.47 -23.10 -55.38
C SER A 292 -20.50 -23.04 -56.51
N GLY A 293 -20.58 -21.89 -57.18
CA GLY A 293 -21.58 -21.65 -58.22
C GLY A 293 -21.27 -20.43 -59.08
N THR A 294 -22.15 -20.19 -60.05
CA THR A 294 -22.07 -19.07 -61.00
C THR A 294 -23.12 -18.00 -60.75
N ALA A 295 -24.08 -18.25 -59.84
CA ALA A 295 -25.12 -17.30 -59.48
C ALA A 295 -24.53 -16.03 -58.87
N THR A 296 -24.53 -14.94 -59.65
CA THR A 296 -23.84 -13.71 -59.28
C THR A 296 -24.56 -12.93 -58.17
N GLY A 297 -25.76 -13.33 -57.74
CA GLY A 297 -26.44 -12.76 -56.57
C GLY A 297 -25.92 -13.25 -55.21
N ILE A 298 -25.05 -14.27 -55.17
CA ILE A 298 -24.49 -14.79 -53.90
C ILE A 298 -23.53 -13.77 -53.29
N ALA A 299 -23.95 -13.13 -52.20
CA ALA A 299 -23.27 -12.00 -51.57
C ALA A 299 -23.41 -12.05 -50.04
N PRO A 300 -22.35 -11.79 -49.25
CA PRO A 300 -22.45 -11.83 -47.79
C PRO A 300 -23.50 -10.85 -47.26
N GLY A 301 -24.24 -11.28 -46.24
CA GLY A 301 -25.33 -10.50 -45.64
C GLY A 301 -26.67 -10.59 -46.36
N PHE A 302 -26.76 -11.33 -47.46
CA PHE A 302 -28.03 -11.65 -48.14
C PHE A 302 -28.41 -13.11 -47.91
N THR A 303 -29.72 -13.39 -47.94
CA THR A 303 -30.25 -14.75 -47.89
C THR A 303 -30.59 -15.30 -49.28
N PHE A 304 -30.70 -16.61 -49.41
CA PHE A 304 -31.35 -17.27 -50.54
C PHE A 304 -31.90 -18.62 -50.13
N SER A 305 -32.94 -19.11 -50.83
CA SER A 305 -33.39 -20.49 -50.69
C SER A 305 -32.75 -21.38 -51.74
N ILE A 306 -32.12 -22.48 -51.32
CA ILE A 306 -31.60 -23.49 -52.26
C ILE A 306 -32.71 -24.48 -52.64
N ILE A 307 -32.82 -24.81 -53.92
CA ILE A 307 -33.69 -25.88 -54.44
C ILE A 307 -32.86 -26.94 -55.15
N ASN A 308 -33.36 -28.18 -55.15
CA ASN A 308 -32.69 -29.36 -55.72
C ASN A 308 -31.34 -29.68 -55.05
N ALA A 309 -31.16 -29.31 -53.77
CA ALA A 309 -29.93 -29.60 -53.04
C ALA A 309 -29.57 -31.11 -53.07
N PRO A 310 -28.27 -31.50 -53.05
CA PRO A 310 -27.86 -32.91 -53.12
C PRO A 310 -28.49 -33.80 -52.06
N HIS A 311 -28.71 -33.26 -50.86
CA HIS A 311 -29.49 -33.88 -49.79
C HIS A 311 -30.80 -33.13 -49.62
N PHE A 312 -31.92 -33.84 -49.64
CA PHE A 312 -33.24 -33.21 -49.59
C PHE A 312 -33.45 -32.36 -48.32
N SER A 313 -32.85 -32.77 -47.19
CA SER A 313 -32.85 -32.03 -45.92
C SER A 313 -32.22 -30.65 -45.98
N ASP A 314 -31.38 -30.40 -46.98
CA ASP A 314 -30.64 -29.15 -47.13
C ASP A 314 -31.40 -28.12 -47.97
N ASN A 315 -32.60 -28.45 -48.47
CA ASN A 315 -33.46 -27.44 -49.09
C ASN A 315 -34.02 -26.53 -47.99
N GLY A 316 -33.63 -25.27 -48.02
CA GLY A 316 -33.96 -24.29 -47.00
C GLY A 316 -33.39 -22.93 -47.33
N GLU A 317 -33.65 -21.97 -46.44
CA GLU A 317 -33.10 -20.62 -46.55
C GLU A 317 -31.77 -20.51 -45.79
N TYR A 318 -30.81 -19.88 -46.43
CA TYR A 318 -29.45 -19.74 -45.94
C TYR A 318 -28.98 -18.29 -46.04
N LEU A 319 -28.28 -17.82 -45.00
CA LEU A 319 -27.53 -16.57 -44.96
C LEU A 319 -26.11 -16.79 -45.50
N VAL A 320 -25.71 -16.01 -46.51
CA VAL A 320 -24.32 -16.02 -46.98
C VAL A 320 -23.43 -15.32 -45.95
N THR A 321 -22.47 -16.06 -45.39
CA THR A 321 -21.51 -15.54 -44.40
C THR A 321 -20.19 -15.13 -45.05
N SER A 322 -19.82 -15.76 -46.17
CA SER A 322 -18.62 -15.45 -46.95
C SER A 322 -18.81 -15.74 -48.43
N ALA A 323 -18.19 -14.94 -49.29
CA ALA A 323 -18.14 -15.16 -50.73
C ALA A 323 -16.74 -14.79 -51.27
N THR A 324 -16.14 -15.72 -52.00
CA THR A 324 -14.84 -15.56 -52.66
C THR A 324 -15.04 -15.61 -54.17
N TYR A 325 -14.67 -14.52 -54.83
CA TYR A 325 -14.86 -14.31 -56.25
C TYR A 325 -13.63 -14.77 -57.05
N ASP A 326 -13.87 -15.46 -58.15
CA ASP A 326 -12.88 -15.72 -59.20
C ASP A 326 -13.50 -15.39 -60.56
N PHE A 327 -13.43 -14.11 -60.90
CA PHE A 327 -14.02 -13.56 -62.11
C PHE A 327 -12.97 -13.31 -63.17
N ALA A 328 -13.25 -13.71 -64.40
CA ALA A 328 -12.43 -13.43 -65.57
C ALA A 328 -13.31 -13.20 -66.80
N GLU A 329 -12.93 -12.24 -67.65
CA GLU A 329 -13.52 -12.03 -68.97
C GLU A 329 -12.52 -12.38 -70.06
N ASN A 330 -13.02 -12.89 -71.18
CA ASN A 330 -12.19 -13.23 -72.35
C ASN A 330 -11.42 -12.02 -72.90
N ALA A 331 -10.28 -12.25 -73.55
CA ALA A 331 -9.45 -11.14 -74.03
C ALA A 331 -10.18 -10.31 -75.11
N TYR A 332 -9.89 -9.01 -75.16
CA TYR A 332 -10.43 -8.08 -76.16
C TYR A 332 -9.78 -8.24 -77.56
N ALA A 333 -9.28 -9.44 -77.88
CA ALA A 333 -8.58 -9.77 -79.12
C ALA A 333 -9.37 -10.82 -79.92
N SER A 334 -9.45 -10.63 -81.24
CA SER A 334 -10.13 -11.58 -82.15
C SER A 334 -9.32 -12.88 -82.30
N GLY A 335 -9.93 -14.03 -82.02
CA GLY A 335 -9.32 -15.37 -82.18
C GLY A 335 -8.92 -16.07 -80.88
N ASP A 336 -9.18 -15.47 -79.72
CA ASP A 336 -8.98 -16.10 -78.41
C ASP A 336 -10.14 -17.04 -78.05
N THR A 337 -9.81 -18.21 -77.51
CA THR A 337 -10.76 -19.25 -77.05
C THR A 337 -10.91 -19.30 -75.53
N GLY A 338 -10.39 -18.30 -74.81
CA GLY A 338 -10.57 -18.21 -73.35
C GLY A 338 -12.05 -17.98 -72.97
N ASP A 339 -12.59 -18.84 -72.11
CA ASP A 339 -13.95 -18.71 -71.58
C ASP A 339 -14.04 -17.63 -70.48
N SER A 340 -15.14 -16.86 -70.49
CA SER A 340 -15.51 -16.01 -69.34
C SER A 340 -15.88 -16.91 -68.15
N ARG A 341 -15.45 -16.49 -66.95
CA ARG A 341 -15.61 -17.27 -65.71
C ARG A 341 -16.18 -16.39 -64.63
N HIS A 342 -17.32 -16.78 -64.05
CA HIS A 342 -17.99 -16.05 -62.97
C HIS A 342 -18.15 -16.95 -61.73
N ASN A 343 -17.05 -17.54 -61.24
CA ASN A 343 -17.13 -18.51 -60.15
C ASN A 343 -17.15 -17.82 -58.78
N ILE A 344 -18.06 -18.24 -57.92
CA ILE A 344 -18.16 -17.82 -56.52
C ILE A 344 -18.06 -19.05 -55.63
N HIS A 345 -17.08 -19.06 -54.72
CA HIS A 345 -17.02 -20.01 -53.62
C HIS A 345 -17.60 -19.34 -52.39
N PHE A 346 -18.52 -19.97 -51.68
CA PHE A 346 -19.24 -19.33 -50.59
C PHE A 346 -19.39 -20.24 -49.38
N THR A 347 -19.61 -19.60 -48.23
CA THR A 347 -20.02 -20.25 -46.98
C THR A 347 -21.34 -19.64 -46.56
N VAL A 348 -22.25 -20.49 -46.08
CA VAL A 348 -23.57 -20.11 -45.63
C VAL A 348 -23.90 -20.75 -44.28
N LEU A 349 -24.84 -20.12 -43.59
CA LEU A 349 -25.44 -20.58 -42.34
C LEU A 349 -26.97 -20.65 -42.55
N PRO A 350 -27.69 -21.65 -42.01
CA PRO A 350 -29.15 -21.64 -42.06
C PRO A 350 -29.70 -20.31 -41.51
N SER A 351 -30.68 -19.70 -42.19
CA SER A 351 -31.15 -18.35 -41.84
C SER A 351 -31.78 -18.26 -40.44
N SER A 352 -32.17 -19.39 -39.86
CA SER A 352 -32.70 -19.48 -38.50
C SER A 352 -31.63 -19.44 -37.40
N VAL A 353 -30.35 -19.65 -37.73
CA VAL A 353 -29.25 -19.62 -36.76
C VAL A 353 -28.68 -18.20 -36.69
N THR A 354 -28.60 -17.67 -35.48
CA THR A 354 -28.02 -16.34 -35.24
C THR A 354 -26.52 -16.37 -35.48
N TYR A 355 -26.06 -15.61 -36.48
CA TYR A 355 -24.64 -15.37 -36.67
C TYR A 355 -24.10 -14.44 -35.59
N ARG A 356 -22.94 -14.79 -35.02
CA ARG A 356 -22.12 -13.93 -34.17
C ARG A 356 -20.67 -14.02 -34.63
N THR A 357 -19.98 -12.88 -34.60
CA THR A 357 -18.55 -12.85 -34.92
C THR A 357 -17.74 -13.46 -33.79
N PRO A 358 -16.81 -14.39 -34.08
CA PRO A 358 -15.89 -14.90 -33.07
C PRO A 358 -15.02 -13.77 -32.47
N PRO A 359 -14.61 -13.86 -31.20
CA PRO A 359 -13.75 -12.86 -30.56
C PRO A 359 -12.29 -12.97 -31.02
N GLU A 360 -12.03 -12.56 -32.25
CA GLU A 360 -10.69 -12.61 -32.85
C GLU A 360 -9.87 -11.37 -32.51
N THR A 361 -10.53 -10.22 -32.31
CA THR A 361 -9.84 -8.96 -32.05
C THR A 361 -9.43 -8.90 -30.58
N ALA A 362 -8.12 -8.94 -30.33
CA ALA A 362 -7.58 -8.94 -28.97
C ALA A 362 -8.00 -7.68 -28.20
N TRP A 363 -8.43 -7.88 -26.94
CA TRP A 363 -8.66 -6.75 -26.04
C TRP A 363 -7.31 -6.07 -25.71
N PRO A 364 -7.21 -4.73 -25.79
CA PRO A 364 -5.97 -4.02 -25.53
C PRO A 364 -5.54 -4.22 -24.07
N LYS A 365 -4.24 -4.32 -23.84
CA LYS A 365 -3.66 -4.40 -22.50
C LYS A 365 -2.63 -3.31 -22.27
N THR A 366 -2.64 -2.78 -21.07
CA THR A 366 -1.55 -1.99 -20.52
C THR A 366 -0.46 -2.93 -19.97
N HIS A 367 0.80 -2.49 -20.00
CA HIS A 367 1.95 -3.30 -19.58
C HIS A 367 2.61 -2.80 -18.29
N GLY A 368 1.96 -1.90 -17.57
CA GLY A 368 2.46 -1.33 -16.33
C GLY A 368 1.68 -0.09 -15.91
N PRO A 369 1.96 0.42 -14.71
CA PRO A 369 1.31 1.60 -14.21
C PRO A 369 1.73 2.84 -15.01
N GLN A 370 0.83 3.81 -15.06
CA GLN A 370 1.03 5.12 -15.66
C GLN A 370 0.91 6.20 -14.57
N THR A 371 1.35 7.42 -14.85
CA THR A 371 0.97 8.56 -14.01
C THR A 371 -0.15 9.37 -14.65
N ALA A 372 -0.97 9.99 -13.81
CA ALA A 372 -2.06 10.86 -14.23
C ALA A 372 -2.19 12.02 -13.24
N LYS A 373 -2.79 13.12 -13.70
CA LYS A 373 -3.07 14.29 -12.85
C LYS A 373 -4.49 14.19 -12.31
N VAL A 374 -4.68 14.37 -11.01
CA VAL A 374 -6.02 14.45 -10.42
C VAL A 374 -6.72 15.73 -10.87
N VAL A 375 -7.99 15.62 -11.26
CA VAL A 375 -8.81 16.72 -11.78
C VAL A 375 -10.15 16.81 -11.05
N GLY A 376 -10.75 18.00 -11.10
CA GLY A 376 -12.05 18.28 -10.50
C GLY A 376 -12.66 19.55 -11.12
N PRO A 377 -13.87 19.94 -10.68
CA PRO A 377 -14.51 21.16 -11.14
C PRO A 377 -13.65 22.40 -10.86
N LYS A 378 -13.82 23.44 -11.67
CA LYS A 378 -13.07 24.69 -11.51
C LYS A 378 -13.29 25.28 -10.11
N GLY A 379 -12.19 25.54 -9.40
CA GLY A 379 -12.19 26.13 -8.07
C GLY A 379 -12.21 25.13 -6.90
N GLU A 380 -12.40 23.83 -7.16
CA GLU A 380 -12.33 22.82 -6.11
C GLU A 380 -10.92 22.26 -5.94
N SER A 381 -10.40 22.28 -4.71
CA SER A 381 -9.10 21.68 -4.37
C SER A 381 -9.20 20.17 -4.10
N ILE A 382 -10.40 19.65 -3.81
CA ILE A 382 -10.67 18.25 -3.47
C ILE A 382 -11.98 17.84 -4.16
N TRP A 383 -11.93 16.80 -4.99
CA TRP A 383 -13.11 16.27 -5.68
C TRP A 383 -13.18 14.75 -5.50
N THR A 384 -14.12 14.29 -4.69
CA THR A 384 -14.26 12.87 -4.33
C THR A 384 -15.70 12.48 -4.10
N ASP A 385 -15.98 11.18 -4.13
CA ASP A 385 -17.31 10.62 -3.92
C ASP A 385 -17.40 9.80 -2.62
N ARG A 386 -18.56 9.16 -2.38
CA ARG A 386 -18.81 8.35 -1.16
C ARG A 386 -17.85 7.17 -0.96
N TYR A 387 -17.09 6.80 -1.98
CA TYR A 387 -16.12 5.69 -1.95
C TYR A 387 -14.67 6.16 -1.86
N GLY A 388 -14.44 7.48 -1.75
CA GLY A 388 -13.09 8.06 -1.76
C GLY A 388 -12.40 7.99 -3.12
N ARG A 389 -13.17 7.87 -4.21
CA ARG A 389 -12.65 7.87 -5.59
C ARG A 389 -12.29 9.29 -6.02
N VAL A 390 -11.43 9.43 -7.02
CA VAL A 390 -11.12 10.73 -7.65
C VAL A 390 -11.21 10.60 -9.17
N LYS A 391 -11.23 11.72 -9.88
CA LYS A 391 -11.11 11.74 -11.35
C LYS A 391 -9.70 12.17 -11.75
N VAL A 392 -9.23 11.68 -12.89
CA VAL A 392 -7.87 11.92 -13.37
C VAL A 392 -7.88 12.34 -14.84
N LYS A 393 -6.82 13.03 -15.26
CA LYS A 393 -6.50 13.25 -16.66
C LYS A 393 -5.19 12.51 -16.97
N PHE A 394 -5.27 11.54 -17.87
CA PHE A 394 -4.09 10.85 -18.38
C PHE A 394 -3.29 11.77 -19.32
N HIS A 395 -1.96 11.58 -19.37
CA HIS A 395 -1.07 12.42 -20.17
C HIS A 395 -1.29 12.25 -21.68
N TRP A 396 -1.69 11.05 -22.11
CA TRP A 396 -1.98 10.74 -23.51
C TRP A 396 -3.37 11.19 -23.96
N ASP A 397 -4.25 11.59 -23.04
CA ASP A 397 -5.58 12.05 -23.41
C ASP A 397 -5.53 13.49 -23.92
N ARG A 398 -5.56 13.59 -25.26
CA ARG A 398 -5.53 14.85 -26.01
C ARG A 398 -6.90 15.52 -26.10
N LEU A 399 -7.99 14.79 -25.88
CA LEU A 399 -9.36 15.27 -26.04
C LEU A 399 -9.98 15.73 -24.71
N ALA A 400 -9.44 15.28 -23.57
CA ALA A 400 -9.85 15.76 -22.26
C ALA A 400 -9.60 17.26 -22.05
N LYS A 401 -10.63 17.93 -21.52
CA LYS A 401 -10.58 19.35 -21.11
C LYS A 401 -9.69 19.59 -19.88
N GLY A 402 -9.39 18.54 -19.11
CA GLY A 402 -8.66 18.64 -17.85
C GLY A 402 -9.51 19.08 -16.66
N ASP A 403 -10.83 18.87 -16.75
CA ASP A 403 -11.82 19.09 -15.68
C ASP A 403 -12.41 17.73 -15.21
N ASP A 404 -13.49 17.77 -14.44
CA ASP A 404 -14.20 16.60 -13.92
C ASP A 404 -14.90 15.75 -14.98
N THR A 405 -14.79 16.09 -16.26
CA THR A 405 -15.26 15.24 -17.38
C THR A 405 -14.14 14.40 -18.00
N SER A 406 -12.90 14.51 -17.52
CA SER A 406 -11.74 13.85 -18.15
C SER A 406 -11.70 12.33 -17.97
N SER A 407 -12.30 11.78 -16.92
CA SER A 407 -12.35 10.33 -16.68
C SER A 407 -13.57 9.89 -15.88
N CYS A 408 -13.73 8.58 -15.76
CA CYS A 408 -14.58 7.96 -14.75
C CYS A 408 -14.04 8.18 -13.34
N TRP A 409 -14.80 7.74 -12.34
CA TRP A 409 -14.36 7.69 -10.95
C TRP A 409 -13.37 6.55 -10.71
N VAL A 410 -12.13 6.90 -10.39
CA VAL A 410 -11.03 5.96 -10.16
C VAL A 410 -10.85 5.71 -8.66
N ARG A 411 -10.85 4.44 -8.25
CA ARG A 411 -10.60 4.05 -6.86
C ARG A 411 -9.16 4.36 -6.45
N VAL A 412 -8.97 4.72 -5.18
CA VAL A 412 -7.68 5.06 -4.61
C VAL A 412 -7.29 4.00 -3.58
N SER A 413 -6.13 3.38 -3.79
CA SER A 413 -5.51 2.50 -2.80
C SER A 413 -5.19 3.28 -1.52
N SER A 414 -5.42 2.64 -0.37
CA SER A 414 -5.05 3.17 0.93
C SER A 414 -3.99 2.30 1.58
N ALA A 415 -3.12 2.91 2.40
CA ALA A 415 -2.16 2.17 3.23
C ALA A 415 -2.85 1.16 4.16
N TRP A 416 -4.11 1.40 4.54
CA TRP A 416 -4.92 0.47 5.33
C TRP A 416 -6.41 0.70 5.09
N ALA A 417 -7.16 -0.32 4.66
CA ALA A 417 -8.60 -0.24 4.44
C ALA A 417 -9.33 -1.45 5.05
N GLY A 418 -10.20 -1.20 6.04
CA GLY A 418 -11.03 -2.19 6.72
C GLY A 418 -12.52 -1.79 6.72
N GLN A 419 -13.37 -2.64 7.31
CA GLN A 419 -14.82 -2.43 7.38
C GLN A 419 -15.16 -1.31 8.40
N GLY A 420 -15.05 -0.05 7.97
CA GLY A 420 -15.34 1.12 8.81
C GLY A 420 -14.14 1.68 9.59
N PHE A 421 -12.93 1.22 9.29
CA PHE A 421 -11.69 1.71 9.90
C PHE A 421 -10.52 1.65 8.89
N GLY A 422 -9.45 2.40 9.12
CA GLY A 422 -8.27 2.42 8.27
C GLY A 422 -7.70 3.82 8.08
N GLY A 423 -6.77 3.95 7.13
CA GLY A 423 -6.25 5.23 6.67
C GLY A 423 -7.08 5.78 5.53
N VAL A 424 -7.32 7.10 5.51
CA VAL A 424 -7.93 7.79 4.37
C VAL A 424 -7.13 9.05 4.10
N GLN A 425 -6.53 9.09 2.92
CA GLN A 425 -5.85 10.27 2.39
C GLN A 425 -6.44 10.43 1.00
N ILE A 426 -7.19 11.49 0.71
CA ILE A 426 -7.77 11.68 -0.62
C ILE A 426 -6.78 12.50 -1.46
N PRO A 427 -6.38 12.05 -2.67
CA PRO A 427 -5.60 12.85 -3.61
C PRO A 427 -6.33 14.17 -3.92
N ARG A 428 -5.60 15.28 -3.92
CA ARG A 428 -6.15 16.60 -4.22
C ARG A 428 -6.06 16.89 -5.71
N VAL A 429 -6.87 17.83 -6.19
CA VAL A 429 -6.78 18.32 -7.57
C VAL A 429 -5.37 18.87 -7.81
N ASN A 430 -4.78 18.49 -8.94
CA ASN A 430 -3.38 18.70 -9.35
C ASN A 430 -2.34 17.77 -8.73
N ASP A 431 -2.69 16.88 -7.79
CA ASP A 431 -1.76 15.83 -7.37
C ASP A 431 -1.44 14.90 -8.55
N GLU A 432 -0.20 14.42 -8.61
CA GLU A 432 0.20 13.35 -9.52
C GLU A 432 0.05 11.99 -8.84
N VAL A 433 -0.72 11.11 -9.48
CA VAL A 433 -1.05 9.78 -8.99
C VAL A 433 -0.52 8.71 -9.93
N VAL A 434 -0.19 7.55 -9.37
CA VAL A 434 0.20 6.35 -10.12
C VAL A 434 -1.05 5.49 -10.30
N VAL A 435 -1.43 5.23 -11.54
CA VAL A 435 -2.62 4.48 -11.96
C VAL A 435 -2.18 3.16 -12.56
N ASP A 436 -2.60 2.06 -11.96
CA ASP A 436 -2.53 0.72 -12.53
C ASP A 436 -3.90 0.32 -13.10
N PHE A 437 -3.94 -0.77 -13.85
CA PHE A 437 -5.12 -1.23 -14.56
C PHE A 437 -5.39 -2.70 -14.21
N ILE A 438 -6.58 -2.99 -13.69
CA ILE A 438 -6.91 -4.36 -13.24
C ILE A 438 -6.85 -5.31 -14.43
N ASN A 439 -6.05 -6.38 -14.34
CA ASN A 439 -5.77 -7.32 -15.44
C ASN A 439 -5.14 -6.66 -16.69
N GLY A 440 -4.53 -5.48 -16.53
CA GLY A 440 -4.05 -4.65 -17.63
C GLY A 440 -5.16 -4.00 -18.47
N ASP A 441 -6.44 -4.14 -18.10
CA ASP A 441 -7.58 -3.62 -18.86
C ASP A 441 -7.66 -2.08 -18.76
N PRO A 442 -7.46 -1.33 -19.87
CA PRO A 442 -7.48 0.14 -19.86
C PRO A 442 -8.81 0.74 -19.37
N ASP A 443 -9.90 -0.04 -19.39
CA ASP A 443 -11.22 0.37 -18.89
C ASP A 443 -11.32 0.30 -17.34
N ARG A 444 -10.32 -0.27 -16.66
CA ARG A 444 -10.34 -0.54 -15.22
C ARG A 444 -9.19 0.12 -14.45
N PRO A 445 -9.09 1.46 -14.45
CA PRO A 445 -8.05 2.17 -13.72
C PRO A 445 -8.23 2.04 -12.20
N LEU A 446 -7.11 1.94 -11.48
CA LEU A 446 -7.00 1.94 -10.03
C LEU A 446 -5.75 2.74 -9.62
N ILE A 447 -5.91 3.77 -8.79
CA ILE A 447 -4.77 4.52 -8.26
C ILE A 447 -4.09 3.68 -7.18
N ILE A 448 -2.81 3.36 -7.37
CA ILE A 448 -2.02 2.52 -6.46
C ILE A 448 -0.93 3.31 -5.71
N GLY A 449 -0.69 4.56 -6.08
CA GLY A 449 0.37 5.35 -5.47
C GLY A 449 0.28 6.84 -5.81
N ARG A 450 1.25 7.60 -5.28
CA ARG A 450 1.42 9.03 -5.50
C ARG A 450 2.89 9.33 -5.65
N VAL A 451 3.20 10.34 -6.43
CA VAL A 451 4.57 10.80 -6.64
C VAL A 451 4.62 12.32 -6.54
N TYR A 452 5.72 12.83 -6.01
CA TYR A 452 6.05 14.25 -6.05
C TYR A 452 6.66 14.60 -7.42
N ASN A 453 6.56 15.86 -7.81
CA ASN A 453 7.15 16.41 -9.03
C ASN A 453 7.56 17.88 -8.81
N GLU A 454 8.09 18.55 -9.83
CA GLU A 454 8.55 19.95 -9.71
C GLU A 454 7.46 20.96 -9.31
N ALA A 455 6.19 20.69 -9.66
CA ALA A 455 5.08 21.54 -9.25
C ALA A 455 4.58 21.21 -7.82
N SER A 456 4.80 19.98 -7.37
CA SER A 456 4.38 19.43 -6.09
C SER A 456 5.57 18.78 -5.42
N MET A 457 6.45 19.60 -4.83
CA MET A 457 7.66 19.12 -4.14
C MET A 457 7.34 18.50 -2.77
N PRO A 458 8.20 17.58 -2.26
CA PRO A 458 8.09 17.04 -0.91
C PRO A 458 8.03 18.15 0.16
N PRO A 459 7.36 17.91 1.32
CA PRO A 459 7.15 18.92 2.34
C PRO A 459 8.42 19.36 3.08
N TRP A 460 9.51 18.58 3.00
CA TRP A 460 10.80 18.90 3.59
C TRP A 460 11.86 19.08 2.50
N ALA A 461 12.81 19.99 2.73
CA ALA A 461 13.84 20.34 1.76
C ALA A 461 14.84 19.19 1.57
N LEU A 462 14.64 18.37 0.55
CA LEU A 462 15.54 17.29 0.17
C LEU A 462 16.66 17.80 -0.75
N PRO A 463 17.89 17.24 -0.68
CA PRO A 463 18.30 16.12 0.17
C PRO A 463 18.71 16.50 1.61
N ALA A 464 18.70 17.79 1.98
CA ALA A 464 19.18 18.25 3.29
C ALA A 464 18.39 17.63 4.48
N ALA A 465 17.10 17.38 4.30
CA ALA A 465 16.22 16.75 5.28
C ALA A 465 16.03 15.23 5.09
N ALA A 466 17.03 14.53 4.56
CA ALA A 466 16.91 13.09 4.24
C ALA A 466 16.64 12.18 5.46
N THR A 467 16.91 12.65 6.68
CA THR A 467 16.61 11.94 7.95
C THR A 467 15.23 12.24 8.51
N GLN A 468 14.42 13.07 7.83
CA GLN A 468 13.06 13.41 8.26
C GLN A 468 12.03 12.54 7.57
N MET A 469 11.02 12.12 8.34
CA MET A 469 9.84 11.41 7.82
C MET A 469 8.57 11.80 8.56
N GLY A 470 7.41 11.47 7.99
CA GLY A 470 6.13 11.62 8.67
C GLY A 470 4.99 12.08 7.77
N PHE A 471 4.02 12.78 8.36
CA PHE A 471 2.82 13.28 7.71
C PHE A 471 2.70 14.79 7.90
N LEU A 472 2.54 15.53 6.82
CA LEU A 472 2.21 16.94 6.83
C LEU A 472 0.93 17.15 6.01
N SER A 473 -0.11 17.62 6.68
CA SER A 473 -1.39 17.96 6.05
C SER A 473 -1.43 19.45 5.70
N ARG A 474 -2.49 19.85 4.98
CA ARG A 474 -2.76 21.25 4.66
C ARG A 474 -4.24 21.53 4.91
N SER A 475 -4.57 22.65 5.53
CA SER A 475 -5.97 23.10 5.57
C SER A 475 -6.54 23.16 4.14
N LYS A 476 -7.85 22.92 3.96
CA LYS A 476 -8.49 23.13 2.66
C LYS A 476 -8.26 24.59 2.27
N ASP A 477 -7.73 24.82 1.06
CA ASP A 477 -7.41 26.15 0.53
C ASP A 477 -6.37 26.96 1.35
N GLY A 478 -5.58 26.29 2.20
CA GLY A 478 -4.60 26.91 3.08
C GLY A 478 -3.20 27.12 2.47
N THR A 479 -2.38 27.93 3.14
CA THR A 479 -0.96 28.19 2.81
C THR A 479 0.00 27.26 3.55
N ALA A 480 1.31 27.38 3.27
CA ALA A 480 2.38 26.61 3.92
C ALA A 480 2.26 26.53 5.45
N ASP A 481 1.81 27.63 6.06
CA ASP A 481 1.73 27.79 7.51
C ASP A 481 0.47 27.19 8.15
N THR A 482 -0.45 26.64 7.35
CA THR A 482 -1.74 26.12 7.82
C THR A 482 -1.80 24.59 7.75
N ALA A 483 -1.17 23.92 8.71
CA ALA A 483 -0.90 22.49 8.65
C ALA A 483 -1.04 21.78 10.00
N ASN A 484 -1.53 20.54 9.99
CA ASN A 484 -1.26 19.58 11.05
C ASN A 484 -0.09 18.69 10.62
N ALA A 485 0.80 18.35 11.56
CA ALA A 485 1.98 17.55 11.26
C ALA A 485 2.30 16.53 12.35
N LEU A 486 2.84 15.39 11.92
CA LEU A 486 3.54 14.41 12.73
C LEU A 486 4.86 14.12 12.02
N ARG A 487 5.99 14.58 12.57
CA ARG A 487 7.32 14.40 11.96
C ARG A 487 8.28 13.73 12.92
N PHE A 488 9.01 12.77 12.42
CA PHE A 488 10.14 12.12 13.06
C PHE A 488 11.43 12.62 12.42
N GLU A 489 12.40 12.99 13.24
CA GLU A 489 13.78 13.32 12.84
C GLU A 489 14.69 12.25 13.43
N ASP A 490 15.41 11.55 12.55
CA ASP A 490 16.31 10.44 12.91
C ASP A 490 17.80 10.83 12.82
N LYS A 491 18.11 12.12 12.69
CA LYS A 491 19.49 12.59 12.77
C LYS A 491 20.07 12.29 14.15
N SER A 492 21.12 11.46 14.18
CA SER A 492 21.72 10.99 15.43
C SER A 492 22.21 12.13 16.32
N GLY A 493 21.79 12.13 17.60
CA GLY A 493 22.11 13.16 18.59
C GLY A 493 21.24 14.42 18.48
N GLU A 494 20.37 14.50 17.48
CA GLU A 494 19.41 15.58 17.24
C GLU A 494 17.99 15.01 16.99
N GLU A 495 17.70 13.80 17.47
CA GLU A 495 16.43 13.13 17.24
C GLU A 495 15.26 13.95 17.80
N HIS A 496 14.18 14.06 17.03
CA HIS A 496 13.08 14.95 17.39
C HIS A 496 11.73 14.46 16.86
N LEU A 497 10.78 14.28 17.78
CA LEU A 497 9.36 14.10 17.46
C LEU A 497 8.65 15.44 17.48
N TRP A 498 8.09 15.85 16.34
CA TRP A 498 7.28 17.05 16.23
C TRP A 498 5.81 16.68 16.01
N ILE A 499 4.94 17.18 16.89
CA ILE A 499 3.49 17.08 16.75
C ILE A 499 2.94 18.50 16.69
N GLN A 500 2.26 18.84 15.59
CA GLN A 500 1.59 20.13 15.42
C GLN A 500 0.10 19.91 15.11
N ALA A 501 -0.75 20.60 15.87
CA ALA A 501 -2.16 20.79 15.57
C ALA A 501 -2.40 22.23 15.14
N GLN A 502 -3.03 22.45 13.99
CA GLN A 502 -3.31 23.78 13.46
C GLN A 502 -4.32 24.57 14.31
N LYS A 503 -5.23 23.86 15.00
CA LYS A 503 -6.32 24.47 15.77
C LYS A 503 -6.49 23.82 17.14
N ASN A 504 -7.23 22.70 17.22
CA ASN A 504 -7.47 21.97 18.46
C ASN A 504 -6.67 20.66 18.44
N MET A 505 -6.21 20.23 19.61
CA MET A 505 -5.63 18.91 19.84
C MET A 505 -6.40 18.22 20.97
N ASP A 506 -7.18 17.21 20.63
CA ASP A 506 -7.96 16.42 21.60
C ASP A 506 -7.29 15.04 21.79
N THR A 507 -6.99 14.69 23.03
CA THR A 507 -6.41 13.39 23.40
C THR A 507 -7.37 12.67 24.33
N HIS A 508 -7.88 11.51 23.90
CA HIS A 508 -8.81 10.69 24.69
C HIS A 508 -8.22 9.30 24.95
N VAL A 509 -7.83 9.04 26.20
CA VAL A 509 -7.30 7.75 26.65
C VAL A 509 -8.37 7.06 27.48
N LYS A 510 -8.82 5.88 27.02
CA LYS A 510 -9.95 5.16 27.64
C LYS A 510 -9.59 4.38 28.91
N ASN A 511 -8.30 4.24 29.20
CA ASN A 511 -7.80 3.56 30.39
C ASN A 511 -6.64 4.37 30.98
N ASP A 512 -5.41 3.87 30.90
CA ASP A 512 -4.25 4.50 31.54
C ASP A 512 -3.43 5.35 30.56
N ALA A 513 -3.06 6.56 30.99
CA ALA A 513 -2.10 7.41 30.30
C ALA A 513 -0.81 7.55 31.13
N SER A 514 0.34 7.25 30.54
CA SER A 514 1.66 7.41 31.16
C SER A 514 2.55 8.35 30.35
N HIS A 515 3.34 9.17 31.04
CA HIS A 515 4.25 10.12 30.42
C HIS A 515 5.56 10.18 31.20
N SER A 516 6.68 9.86 30.54
CA SER A 516 8.01 9.79 31.16
C SER A 516 8.99 10.62 30.36
N VAL A 517 9.64 11.57 31.03
CA VAL A 517 10.66 12.45 30.44
C VAL A 517 11.96 12.29 31.21
N ALA A 518 13.01 11.82 30.54
CA ALA A 518 14.28 11.49 31.20
C ALA A 518 15.12 12.73 31.59
N ASN A 519 14.89 13.86 30.92
CA ASN A 519 15.60 15.10 31.18
C ASN A 519 14.62 16.20 31.60
N ASN A 520 14.40 17.22 30.76
CA ASN A 520 13.56 18.37 31.11
C ASN A 520 12.20 18.31 30.42
N HIS A 521 11.15 18.70 31.14
CA HIS A 521 9.81 18.92 30.61
C HIS A 521 9.42 20.38 30.82
N SER A 522 8.99 21.05 29.74
CA SER A 522 8.49 22.43 29.78
C SER A 522 7.06 22.44 29.26
N HIS A 523 6.16 23.08 30.00
CA HIS A 523 4.75 23.24 29.63
C HIS A 523 4.39 24.73 29.65
N TYR A 524 3.77 25.21 28.58
CA TYR A 524 3.30 26.59 28.47
C TYR A 524 1.88 26.61 27.94
N ALA A 525 0.97 27.18 28.73
CA ALA A 525 -0.38 27.51 28.32
C ALA A 525 -0.49 29.04 28.20
N GLY A 526 -0.77 29.54 26.98
CA GLY A 526 -0.99 30.98 26.76
C GLY A 526 -2.37 31.48 27.23
N GLY A 527 -3.26 30.56 27.61
CA GLY A 527 -4.60 30.82 28.12
C GLY A 527 -4.82 30.18 29.49
N ASN A 528 -5.99 29.57 29.69
CA ASN A 528 -6.34 28.90 30.95
C ASN A 528 -5.96 27.42 30.93
N GLU A 529 -5.55 26.89 32.07
CA GLU A 529 -5.28 25.48 32.31
C GLU A 529 -6.18 24.96 33.44
N LEU A 530 -6.81 23.79 33.23
CA LEU A 530 -7.72 23.18 34.20
C LEU A 530 -7.35 21.71 34.41
N TYR A 531 -7.08 21.35 35.67
CA TYR A 531 -6.88 19.97 36.09
C TYR A 531 -8.09 19.47 36.89
N ARG A 532 -8.66 18.34 36.48
CA ARG A 532 -9.75 17.66 37.19
C ARG A 532 -9.35 16.21 37.44
N VAL A 533 -9.34 15.82 38.70
CA VAL A 533 -9.06 14.44 39.15
C VAL A 533 -10.21 14.05 40.07
N GLU A 534 -10.92 12.98 39.73
CA GLU A 534 -12.12 12.56 40.49
C GLU A 534 -11.77 11.84 41.78
N THR A 535 -10.61 11.18 41.82
CA THR A 535 -10.14 10.44 42.98
C THR A 535 -8.92 11.13 43.57
N ASN A 536 -7.73 10.52 43.47
CA ASN A 536 -6.54 10.98 44.15
C ASN A 536 -5.58 11.66 43.17
N ARG A 537 -5.11 12.85 43.54
CA ARG A 537 -3.98 13.52 42.89
C ARG A 537 -2.77 13.49 43.81
N VAL A 538 -1.70 12.84 43.37
CA VAL A 538 -0.40 12.88 44.06
C VAL A 538 0.58 13.66 43.19
N HIS A 539 1.27 14.63 43.78
CA HIS A 539 2.33 15.39 43.13
C HIS A 539 3.56 15.35 44.04
N GLY A 540 4.70 14.93 43.49
CA GLY A 540 5.95 14.82 44.22
C GLY A 540 7.12 15.36 43.41
N VAL A 541 7.99 16.11 44.09
CA VAL A 541 9.23 16.65 43.53
C VAL A 541 10.38 16.22 44.45
N LYS A 542 11.39 15.55 43.90
CA LYS A 542 12.58 15.13 44.68
C LYS A 542 13.53 16.29 44.95
N GLY A 543 13.59 17.25 44.03
CA GLY A 543 14.35 18.49 44.18
C GLY A 543 13.53 19.58 44.88
N GLY A 544 13.91 20.85 44.67
CA GLY A 544 13.11 21.99 45.11
C GLY A 544 11.84 22.16 44.25
N GLU A 545 10.78 22.67 44.88
CA GLU A 545 9.57 23.11 44.19
C GLU A 545 9.36 24.61 44.44
N GLU A 546 9.16 25.37 43.38
CA GLU A 546 8.85 26.80 43.44
C GLU A 546 7.50 27.06 42.76
N ARG A 547 6.64 27.83 43.42
CA ARG A 547 5.32 28.23 42.90
C ARG A 547 5.18 29.74 42.96
N LEU A 548 5.16 30.39 41.80
CA LEU A 548 4.98 31.83 41.66
C LEU A 548 3.57 32.14 41.14
N THR A 549 2.89 33.11 41.75
CA THR A 549 1.55 33.54 41.33
C THR A 549 1.52 35.06 41.26
N GLY A 550 1.14 35.61 40.10
CA GLY A 550 1.07 37.08 39.91
C GLY A 550 -0.16 37.73 40.57
N LYS A 551 -1.13 36.93 41.03
CA LYS A 551 -2.37 37.35 41.68
C LYS A 551 -2.66 36.46 42.90
N SER A 552 -3.92 36.27 43.27
CA SER A 552 -4.36 35.43 44.39
C SER A 552 -4.11 33.94 44.14
N LYS A 553 -3.80 33.21 45.21
CA LYS A 553 -3.82 31.74 45.30
C LYS A 553 -4.86 31.32 46.34
N LEU A 554 -5.71 30.35 45.99
CA LEU A 554 -6.74 29.78 46.87
C LEU A 554 -6.54 28.27 46.94
N ASP A 555 -6.25 27.77 48.13
CA ASP A 555 -6.31 26.35 48.46
C ASP A 555 -7.50 26.16 49.42
N ALA A 556 -8.57 25.51 48.96
CA ALA A 556 -9.78 25.26 49.75
C ALA A 556 -9.99 23.74 49.88
N VAL A 557 -9.91 23.24 51.12
CA VAL A 557 -10.02 21.82 51.45
C VAL A 557 -11.20 21.64 52.40
N VAL A 558 -12.08 20.67 52.10
CA VAL A 558 -13.29 20.40 52.90
C VAL A 558 -12.94 19.77 54.25
N ASP A 559 -12.04 18.79 54.23
CA ASP A 559 -11.59 18.08 55.43
C ASP A 559 -10.28 18.69 55.96
N THR A 560 -9.21 17.91 56.03
CA THR A 560 -7.95 18.33 56.64
C THR A 560 -6.99 18.94 55.62
N TYR A 561 -6.55 20.18 55.88
CA TYR A 561 -5.41 20.80 55.17
C TYR A 561 -4.13 20.71 56.01
N VAL A 562 -3.20 19.85 55.62
CA VAL A 562 -1.91 19.67 56.32
C VAL A 562 -0.79 20.37 55.56
N VAL A 563 -0.12 21.30 56.24
CA VAL A 563 1.13 21.90 55.76
C VAL A 563 2.24 21.53 56.75
N GLY A 564 3.17 20.69 56.30
CA GLY A 564 4.25 20.16 57.12
C GLY A 564 5.62 20.45 56.54
N SER A 565 6.61 20.61 57.43
CA SER A 565 8.03 20.70 57.07
C SER A 565 8.85 19.95 58.12
N GLY A 566 9.85 19.18 57.67
CA GLY A 566 10.72 18.42 58.58
C GLY A 566 11.78 19.26 59.29
N THR A 567 12.03 20.50 58.81
CA THR A 567 13.10 21.36 59.33
C THR A 567 12.59 22.73 59.77
N LYS A 568 11.86 23.41 58.89
CA LYS A 568 11.35 24.76 59.10
C LYS A 568 10.11 25.01 58.25
N LEU A 569 9.04 25.49 58.88
CA LEU A 569 7.87 26.03 58.19
C LEU A 569 7.82 27.54 58.42
N ARG A 570 7.69 28.31 57.34
CA ARG A 570 7.75 29.77 57.39
C ARG A 570 6.68 30.39 56.52
N LEU A 571 5.92 31.32 57.11
CA LEU A 571 4.86 32.08 56.45
C LEU A 571 5.27 33.55 56.45
N GLU A 572 5.32 34.16 55.26
CA GLU A 572 5.81 35.52 55.08
C GLU A 572 4.77 36.41 54.40
N CYS A 573 4.62 37.65 54.89
CA CYS A 573 3.74 38.64 54.29
C CYS A 573 4.29 40.05 54.55
N GLY A 574 5.11 40.56 53.63
CA GLY A 574 5.68 41.90 53.72
C GLY A 574 6.47 42.11 55.02
N GLU A 575 5.97 42.96 55.91
CA GLU A 575 6.61 43.28 57.18
C GLU A 575 6.25 42.33 58.33
N SER A 576 5.59 41.20 58.04
CA SER A 576 5.21 40.16 59.01
C SER A 576 5.74 38.78 58.63
N ALA A 577 6.12 37.97 59.63
CA ALA A 577 6.46 36.56 59.44
C ALA A 577 6.13 35.68 60.65
N ILE A 578 5.79 34.41 60.38
CA ILE A 578 5.64 33.34 61.37
C ILE A 578 6.59 32.21 60.98
N GLU A 579 7.38 31.70 61.93
CA GLU A 579 8.36 30.64 61.71
C GLU A 579 8.26 29.56 62.79
N LEU A 580 8.08 28.31 62.35
CA LEU A 580 8.07 27.11 63.18
C LEU A 580 9.34 26.31 62.86
N ASN A 581 10.11 25.97 63.89
CA ASN A 581 11.37 25.26 63.75
C ASN A 581 11.24 23.82 64.27
N ALA A 582 12.01 22.88 63.70
CA ALA A 582 11.99 21.47 64.08
C ALA A 582 12.36 21.20 65.56
N ASN A 583 13.05 22.14 66.22
CA ASN A 583 13.33 22.08 67.65
C ASN A 583 12.14 22.53 68.55
N GLY A 584 11.00 22.86 67.96
CA GLY A 584 9.80 23.32 68.65
C GLY A 584 9.72 24.84 68.88
N GLN A 585 10.74 25.61 68.47
CA GLN A 585 10.72 27.06 68.61
C GLN A 585 9.77 27.72 67.60
N ILE A 586 8.86 28.57 68.10
CA ILE A 586 7.92 29.37 67.30
C ILE A 586 8.30 30.85 67.42
N ASN A 587 8.57 31.50 66.29
CA ASN A 587 8.87 32.92 66.21
C ASN A 587 7.75 33.65 65.46
N ILE A 588 7.27 34.77 66.01
CA ILE A 588 6.30 35.67 65.38
C ILE A 588 6.88 37.07 65.39
N VAL A 589 6.95 37.73 64.23
CA VAL A 589 7.47 39.10 64.09
C VAL A 589 6.54 39.93 63.19
N GLY A 590 6.34 41.19 63.56
CA GLY A 590 5.50 42.13 62.81
C GLY A 590 5.42 43.50 63.48
N LYS A 591 4.71 44.45 62.86
CA LYS A 591 4.50 45.81 63.40
C LYS A 591 3.42 45.92 64.48
N GLY A 592 2.55 44.92 64.56
CA GLY A 592 1.49 44.81 65.56
C GLY A 592 0.89 43.42 65.51
N PHE A 593 0.33 42.97 66.64
CA PHE A 593 -0.42 41.73 66.74
C PHE A 593 -1.65 41.95 67.61
N ASN A 594 -2.73 41.22 67.33
CA ASN A 594 -3.95 41.22 68.11
C ASN A 594 -4.41 39.77 68.26
N ILE A 595 -4.73 39.35 69.49
CA ILE A 595 -5.30 38.04 69.78
C ILE A 595 -6.63 38.28 70.49
N PHE A 596 -7.73 37.84 69.88
CA PHE A 596 -9.08 37.98 70.42
C PHE A 596 -9.72 36.60 70.56
N VAL A 597 -10.23 36.28 71.74
CA VAL A 597 -10.88 34.99 72.07
C VAL A 597 -12.22 35.29 72.73
N GLN A 598 -13.31 34.67 72.23
CA GLN A 598 -14.66 34.84 72.81
C GLN A 598 -14.90 33.99 74.06
N GLY A 599 -14.20 32.86 74.18
CA GLY A 599 -14.18 31.99 75.37
C GLY A 599 -12.87 32.16 76.17
N ASP A 600 -12.45 31.09 76.84
CA ASP A 600 -11.23 31.10 77.66
C ASP A 600 -9.95 31.01 76.81
N GLY A 601 -8.96 31.86 77.14
CA GLY A 601 -7.62 31.81 76.58
C GLY A 601 -6.58 31.50 77.64
N HIS A 602 -5.70 30.52 77.41
CA HIS A 602 -4.63 30.14 78.33
C HIS A 602 -3.24 30.31 77.68
N ILE A 603 -2.32 30.95 78.41
CA ILE A 603 -0.89 31.02 78.07
C ILE A 603 -0.13 30.36 79.23
N THR A 604 0.40 29.17 78.99
CA THR A 604 0.95 28.30 80.04
C THR A 604 2.34 27.81 79.69
N THR A 605 3.25 27.83 80.65
CA THR A 605 4.57 27.18 80.58
C THR A 605 4.63 26.06 81.61
N SER A 606 4.82 24.81 81.19
CA SER A 606 4.80 23.61 82.07
C SER A 606 6.03 23.43 82.98
N GLY A 607 6.94 24.42 83.01
CA GLY A 607 8.20 24.38 83.76
C GLY A 607 9.21 25.48 83.40
N GLY A 608 8.91 26.31 82.40
CA GLY A 608 9.74 27.46 81.99
C GLY A 608 9.28 28.81 82.56
N LYS A 609 9.92 29.90 82.11
CA LYS A 609 9.55 31.29 82.42
C LYS A 609 8.80 31.91 81.24
N LEU A 610 7.72 32.66 81.52
CA LEU A 610 7.10 33.57 80.57
C LEU A 610 7.65 34.98 80.81
N ASN A 611 8.42 35.49 79.86
CA ASN A 611 8.92 36.86 79.93
C ASN A 611 8.08 37.77 79.03
N LEU A 612 7.62 38.89 79.58
CA LEU A 612 6.90 39.93 78.85
C LEU A 612 7.73 41.21 78.89
N ASN A 613 8.01 41.78 77.71
CA ASN A 613 8.80 43.02 77.53
C ASN A 613 10.23 42.96 78.12
N THR A 614 11.00 41.92 77.79
CA THR A 614 12.41 41.82 78.22
C THR A 614 13.29 42.82 77.48
N ASP A 615 14.00 43.67 78.23
CA ASP A 615 14.93 44.66 77.68
C ASP A 615 16.06 44.00 76.87
N GLY A 616 16.33 44.55 75.68
CA GLY A 616 17.38 44.07 74.78
C GLY A 616 17.08 42.75 74.05
N ALA A 617 15.88 42.18 74.20
CA ALA A 617 15.50 40.98 73.46
C ALA A 617 15.51 41.23 71.94
N LYS A 618 16.14 40.32 71.19
CA LYS A 618 16.15 40.33 69.72
C LYS A 618 15.11 39.35 69.19
N PRO A 619 14.42 39.68 68.09
CA PRO A 619 13.46 38.74 67.50
C PRO A 619 14.21 37.50 67.01
N GLY A 620 13.63 36.32 67.25
CA GLY A 620 14.20 35.04 66.80
C GLY A 620 14.14 34.83 65.29
N THR A 621 13.52 35.75 64.55
CA THR A 621 13.38 35.74 63.10
C THR A 621 13.17 37.15 62.55
N SER A 622 13.34 37.36 61.24
CA SER A 622 13.10 38.65 60.56
C SER A 622 11.92 38.57 59.58
N ALA A 623 11.26 39.68 59.28
CA ALA A 623 10.29 39.74 58.18
C ALA A 623 10.99 40.14 56.86
N PRO A 624 10.46 39.76 55.68
CA PRO A 624 11.11 40.10 54.41
C PRO A 624 11.05 41.58 54.04
N GLY A 625 10.14 42.37 54.62
CA GLY A 625 10.06 43.82 54.48
C GLY A 625 9.09 44.30 53.39
N SER A 626 8.99 45.62 53.22
CA SER A 626 8.02 46.27 52.33
C SER A 626 8.22 45.93 50.84
N SER A 627 9.45 45.57 50.43
CA SER A 627 9.78 45.20 49.06
C SER A 627 9.34 43.78 48.66
N HIS A 628 8.87 42.94 49.59
CA HIS A 628 8.56 41.53 49.32
C HIS A 628 7.55 41.34 48.18
N LYS A 629 6.49 42.18 48.13
CA LYS A 629 5.52 42.16 47.02
C LYS A 629 6.18 42.44 45.67
N GLN A 630 7.05 43.47 45.61
CA GLN A 630 7.74 43.85 44.38
C GLN A 630 8.69 42.74 43.92
N ASN A 631 9.39 42.09 44.87
CA ASN A 631 10.27 40.97 44.58
C ASN A 631 9.51 39.78 43.96
N ILE A 632 8.35 39.42 44.51
CA ILE A 632 7.49 38.35 43.95
C ILE A 632 6.96 38.74 42.57
N SER A 633 6.46 39.98 42.41
CA SER A 633 5.98 40.46 41.10
C SER A 633 7.09 40.40 40.05
N GLN A 634 8.31 40.83 40.39
CA GLN A 634 9.45 40.74 39.48
C GLN A 634 9.81 39.29 39.14
N ALA A 635 9.77 38.36 40.10
CA ALA A 635 10.02 36.94 39.84
C ALA A 635 8.97 36.33 38.90
N VAL A 636 7.70 36.71 39.05
CA VAL A 636 6.61 36.33 38.13
C VAL A 636 6.85 36.91 36.74
N ASP A 637 7.13 38.21 36.63
CA ASP A 637 7.36 38.87 35.33
C ASP A 637 8.58 38.28 34.61
N ASN A 638 9.61 37.87 35.35
CA ASN A 638 10.76 37.17 34.79
C ASN A 638 10.41 35.79 34.21
N LEU A 639 9.39 35.12 34.76
CA LEU A 639 8.88 33.84 34.24
C LEU A 639 7.96 34.04 33.01
N PHE A 640 7.35 35.22 32.87
CA PHE A 640 6.44 35.59 31.79
C PHE A 640 6.87 36.89 31.08
N PRO A 641 8.03 36.93 30.38
CA PRO A 641 8.51 38.15 29.75
C PRO A 641 7.53 38.68 28.68
N PRO A 642 7.43 40.02 28.49
CA PRO A 642 6.48 40.63 27.56
C PRO A 642 6.75 40.21 26.11
N LYS A 643 5.68 39.90 25.36
CA LYS A 643 5.75 39.56 23.93
C LYS A 643 6.28 40.76 23.12
N GLN A 644 7.37 40.58 22.37
CA GLN A 644 7.75 41.54 21.33
C GLN A 644 6.69 41.54 20.21
N LYS A 645 6.20 42.72 19.80
CA LYS A 645 5.21 42.87 18.73
C LYS A 645 5.73 42.23 17.43
N GLY A 646 5.04 41.20 16.94
CA GLY A 646 5.29 40.60 15.62
C GLY A 646 5.89 39.19 15.62
N GLN A 647 6.22 38.59 16.77
CA GLN A 647 6.66 37.19 16.84
C GLN A 647 5.53 36.26 17.26
N ALA A 648 5.41 35.11 16.57
CA ALA A 648 4.74 33.92 17.10
C ALA A 648 5.35 33.57 18.48
N ALA A 649 4.59 32.85 19.32
CA ALA A 649 5.09 32.43 20.64
C ALA A 649 6.54 31.93 20.51
N PRO A 650 7.49 32.44 21.31
CA PRO A 650 8.88 32.05 21.16
C PRO A 650 8.97 30.52 21.28
N ALA A 651 9.72 29.89 20.37
CA ALA A 651 10.18 28.54 20.60
C ALA A 651 10.79 28.49 22.00
N ALA A 652 10.47 27.43 22.76
CA ALA A 652 10.93 27.28 24.13
C ALA A 652 12.41 27.70 24.23
N PRO A 653 12.77 28.65 25.12
CA PRO A 653 14.15 29.07 25.24
C PRO A 653 15.02 27.83 25.42
N LYS A 654 16.11 27.71 24.64
CA LYS A 654 17.16 26.74 24.93
C LYS A 654 17.53 26.96 26.40
N ALA A 655 17.25 25.97 27.24
CA ALA A 655 17.56 26.03 28.65
C ALA A 655 19.02 26.46 28.79
N ALA A 656 19.25 27.60 29.46
CA ALA A 656 20.59 28.00 29.85
C ALA A 656 21.21 26.82 30.61
N ALA A 657 22.45 26.48 30.25
CA ALA A 657 23.20 25.45 30.95
C ALA A 657 23.30 25.86 32.43
N ALA A 658 22.57 25.13 33.29
CA ALA A 658 22.80 25.18 34.72
C ALA A 658 24.25 24.72 34.99
N PRO A 659 24.92 25.31 35.99
CA PRO A 659 26.27 24.91 36.37
C PRO A 659 26.32 23.40 36.65
N ALA A 660 27.41 22.78 36.22
CA ALA A 660 27.65 21.34 36.26
C ALA A 660 27.05 20.70 37.52
N LYS A 661 26.11 19.76 37.31
CA LYS A 661 25.56 18.91 38.37
C LYS A 661 26.74 18.30 39.12
N GLY A 662 26.87 18.68 40.39
CA GLY A 662 27.72 18.01 41.36
C GLY A 662 27.47 16.51 41.32
N ALA A 663 28.58 15.78 41.47
CA ALA A 663 28.65 14.34 41.50
C ALA A 663 27.53 13.73 42.38
N ALA A 664 27.00 12.59 41.92
CA ALA A 664 26.20 11.70 42.75
C ALA A 664 26.94 11.44 44.08
N ALA A 665 26.19 11.47 45.17
CA ALA A 665 26.72 11.26 46.51
C ALA A 665 27.56 9.97 46.54
N PRO A 666 28.78 10.01 47.11
CA PRO A 666 29.63 8.83 47.21
C PRO A 666 28.97 7.76 48.08
N LEU A 667 29.28 6.49 47.79
CA LEU A 667 29.00 5.33 48.65
C LEU A 667 29.27 5.70 50.11
N ALA A 668 28.23 5.71 50.94
CA ALA A 668 28.39 5.86 52.37
C ALA A 668 29.14 4.63 52.88
N ASN A 669 30.33 4.83 53.45
CA ASN A 669 31.09 3.80 54.12
C ASN A 669 30.47 3.54 55.50
N THR A 670 29.30 2.90 55.51
CA THR A 670 28.64 2.47 56.74
C THR A 670 28.27 1.01 56.58
N ALA A 671 28.87 0.14 57.39
CA ALA A 671 28.47 -1.24 57.55
C ALA A 671 27.03 -1.28 58.09
N SER A 672 26.03 -1.22 57.20
CA SER A 672 24.64 -1.51 57.55
C SER A 672 24.48 -3.02 57.45
N GLY A 673 24.12 -3.67 58.56
CA GLY A 673 23.91 -5.11 58.62
C GLY A 673 22.83 -5.62 57.64
N ASP A 674 22.70 -6.94 57.55
CA ASP A 674 21.80 -7.64 56.64
C ASP A 674 20.40 -6.98 56.59
N LYS A 675 20.00 -6.54 55.40
CA LYS A 675 18.70 -5.95 55.11
C LYS A 675 17.70 -7.04 54.77
N LYS A 676 16.44 -6.84 55.18
CA LYS A 676 15.30 -7.64 54.71
C LYS A 676 14.40 -6.80 53.79
N SER A 677 14.22 -7.25 52.55
CA SER A 677 13.28 -6.66 51.59
C SER A 677 11.93 -7.37 51.67
N LYS A 678 10.89 -6.71 52.19
CA LYS A 678 9.56 -7.32 52.39
C LYS A 678 8.68 -7.23 51.14
N TYR A 679 7.95 -8.29 50.84
CA TYR A 679 6.99 -8.37 49.74
C TYR A 679 5.63 -8.87 50.26
N ASP A 680 4.53 -8.17 49.92
CA ASP A 680 3.18 -8.43 50.45
C ASP A 680 2.44 -9.56 49.70
N TYR A 681 3.16 -10.64 49.40
CA TYR A 681 2.62 -11.86 48.82
C TYR A 681 3.49 -13.05 49.26
N SER A 682 2.90 -14.24 49.27
CA SER A 682 3.52 -15.49 49.70
C SER A 682 4.43 -16.10 48.63
N VAL A 683 5.31 -17.02 49.04
CA VAL A 683 6.14 -17.82 48.12
C VAL A 683 5.27 -18.58 47.11
N ASP A 684 4.10 -19.09 47.50
CA ASP A 684 3.23 -19.83 46.58
C ASP A 684 2.61 -18.92 45.50
N GLU A 685 2.31 -17.66 45.83
CA GLU A 685 1.87 -16.67 44.84
C GLU A 685 3.01 -16.29 43.89
N MET A 686 4.25 -16.24 44.36
CA MET A 686 5.45 -16.07 43.54
C MET A 686 5.58 -17.21 42.51
N VAL A 687 5.45 -18.46 42.96
CA VAL A 687 5.55 -19.66 42.13
C VAL A 687 4.47 -19.65 41.04
N LYS A 688 3.22 -19.31 41.39
CA LYS A 688 2.12 -19.20 40.42
C LYS A 688 2.39 -18.14 39.35
N LYS A 689 2.89 -16.97 39.74
CA LYS A 689 3.26 -15.90 38.78
C LYS A 689 4.36 -16.34 37.83
N GLN A 690 5.37 -17.07 38.32
CA GLN A 690 6.45 -17.62 37.50
C GLN A 690 5.98 -18.73 36.55
N LYS A 691 5.05 -19.58 37.00
CA LYS A 691 4.43 -20.64 36.18
C LYS A 691 3.58 -20.08 35.03
N GLY A 692 2.93 -18.94 35.25
CA GLY A 692 2.05 -18.28 34.28
C GLY A 692 2.76 -17.56 33.13
N LEU A 693 4.09 -17.60 33.06
CA LEU A 693 4.85 -16.90 32.02
C LEU A 693 4.79 -17.60 30.66
N LYS A 694 4.68 -16.81 29.59
CA LYS A 694 4.73 -17.29 28.19
C LYS A 694 6.03 -18.04 27.88
N ALA A 695 7.15 -17.61 28.45
CA ALA A 695 8.40 -18.34 28.49
C ALA A 695 8.57 -18.94 29.89
N THR A 696 8.22 -20.22 30.05
CA THR A 696 8.22 -20.89 31.35
C THR A 696 9.64 -21.06 31.87
N PRO A 697 9.89 -20.89 33.18
CA PRO A 697 11.20 -21.19 33.77
C PRO A 697 11.65 -22.62 33.45
N VAL A 698 12.95 -22.80 33.23
CA VAL A 698 13.55 -24.09 32.87
C VAL A 698 14.53 -24.57 33.94
N LYS A 699 14.90 -25.84 33.92
CA LYS A 699 15.99 -26.42 34.71
C LYS A 699 16.86 -27.32 33.83
N TRP A 700 18.14 -27.45 34.15
CA TRP A 700 19.02 -28.42 33.49
C TRP A 700 18.69 -29.85 33.93
N ASP A 701 18.36 -30.73 32.98
CA ASP A 701 18.13 -32.15 33.21
C ASP A 701 19.38 -32.95 32.80
N LYS A 702 20.03 -33.58 33.80
CA LYS A 702 21.25 -34.39 33.58
C LYS A 702 21.00 -35.64 32.73
N THR A 703 19.79 -36.20 32.76
CA THR A 703 19.42 -37.41 32.00
C THR A 703 19.15 -37.07 30.54
N LYS A 704 18.50 -35.92 30.28
CA LYS A 704 18.19 -35.46 28.92
C LYS A 704 19.30 -34.62 28.29
N LYS A 705 20.35 -34.27 29.05
CA LYS A 705 21.46 -33.39 28.64
C LYS A 705 20.96 -32.08 28.00
N GLY A 706 19.96 -31.46 28.63
CA GLY A 706 19.32 -30.25 28.11
C GLY A 706 18.40 -29.57 29.12
N PHE A 707 17.94 -28.36 28.77
CA PHE A 707 16.96 -27.63 29.58
C PHE A 707 15.55 -28.19 29.37
N VAL A 708 14.84 -28.43 30.48
CA VAL A 708 13.43 -28.84 30.52
C VAL A 708 12.62 -27.84 31.33
N ASN A 709 11.30 -27.76 31.11
CA ASN A 709 10.43 -26.90 31.91
C ASN A 709 10.47 -27.30 33.40
N ALA A 710 10.60 -26.30 34.27
CA ALA A 710 10.62 -26.49 35.71
C ALA A 710 9.20 -26.82 36.24
N THR A 711 9.10 -27.78 37.16
CA THR A 711 7.87 -28.05 37.91
C THR A 711 7.59 -26.93 38.93
N GLU A 712 6.41 -26.92 39.55
CA GLU A 712 6.14 -25.97 40.64
C GLU A 712 7.08 -26.20 41.83
N ASP A 713 7.37 -27.46 42.17
CA ASP A 713 8.33 -27.81 43.22
C ASP A 713 9.75 -27.36 42.87
N ASP A 714 10.14 -27.48 41.59
CA ASP A 714 11.43 -26.98 41.12
C ASP A 714 11.52 -25.46 41.30
N ILE A 715 10.48 -24.70 40.94
CA ILE A 715 10.45 -23.24 41.10
C ILE A 715 10.45 -22.88 42.59
N LYS A 716 9.60 -23.54 43.40
CA LYS A 716 9.46 -23.31 44.84
C LYS A 716 10.79 -23.51 45.57
N LYS A 717 11.53 -24.57 45.22
CA LYS A 717 12.85 -24.86 45.77
C LYS A 717 13.81 -23.68 45.66
N TYR A 718 13.85 -23.01 44.50
CA TYR A 718 14.83 -21.95 44.22
C TYR A 718 14.34 -20.53 44.51
N VAL A 719 13.03 -20.31 44.57
CA VAL A 719 12.47 -18.99 44.84
C VAL A 719 12.32 -18.73 46.34
N ASP A 720 12.18 -19.76 47.19
CA ASP A 720 12.08 -19.57 48.63
C ASP A 720 13.46 -19.22 49.23
N PRO A 721 13.66 -18.00 49.77
CA PRO A 721 14.93 -17.57 50.34
C PRO A 721 15.37 -18.43 51.53
N ALA A 722 14.43 -19.03 52.26
CA ALA A 722 14.72 -19.88 53.42
C ALA A 722 15.56 -21.11 53.05
N ASN A 723 15.43 -21.62 51.82
CA ASN A 723 16.20 -22.76 51.31
C ASN A 723 17.67 -22.43 51.02
N HIS A 724 18.07 -21.15 51.10
CA HIS A 724 19.35 -20.66 50.61
C HIS A 724 20.15 -19.83 51.62
N MET A 725 19.78 -19.89 52.90
CA MET A 725 20.39 -19.08 53.95
C MET A 725 21.76 -19.56 54.43
N GLU A 726 22.18 -20.76 54.02
CA GLU A 726 23.41 -21.41 54.51
C GLU A 726 24.45 -21.64 53.41
N GLY A 727 25.71 -21.78 53.83
CA GLY A 727 26.82 -22.17 52.97
C GLY A 727 27.07 -21.18 51.82
N LYS A 728 27.33 -21.71 50.63
CA LYS A 728 27.58 -20.89 49.44
C LYS A 728 26.32 -20.19 48.94
N ASP A 729 25.13 -20.73 49.18
CA ASP A 729 23.89 -20.23 48.60
C ASP A 729 23.51 -18.85 49.14
N LYS A 730 23.95 -18.48 50.36
CA LYS A 730 23.74 -17.15 50.95
C LYS A 730 24.30 -16.02 50.07
N TYR A 731 25.34 -16.28 49.28
CA TYR A 731 26.00 -15.28 48.45
C TYR A 731 25.12 -14.73 47.31
N GLN A 732 24.01 -15.40 46.97
CA GLN A 732 23.05 -14.83 46.01
C GLN A 732 22.32 -13.59 46.53
N PHE A 733 22.36 -13.35 47.85
CA PHE A 733 21.76 -12.20 48.52
C PHE A 733 22.74 -11.06 48.80
N VAL A 734 24.01 -11.14 48.37
CA VAL A 734 24.95 -10.02 48.54
C VAL A 734 24.39 -8.78 47.85
N ASP A 735 24.33 -7.68 48.60
CA ASP A 735 23.88 -6.39 48.10
C ASP A 735 24.93 -5.80 47.15
N LEU A 736 24.63 -5.88 45.86
CA LEU A 736 25.47 -5.37 44.79
C LEU A 736 25.42 -3.84 44.68
N SER A 737 24.57 -3.16 45.45
CA SER A 737 24.49 -1.70 45.49
C SER A 737 25.33 -1.07 46.62
N SER A 738 25.99 -1.89 47.44
CA SER A 738 26.90 -1.46 48.50
C SER A 738 28.34 -1.86 48.18
N SER A 739 29.29 -1.09 48.71
CA SER A 739 30.72 -1.38 48.57
C SER A 739 31.14 -2.43 49.59
N SER A 740 32.07 -3.30 49.20
CA SER A 740 32.71 -4.26 50.10
C SER A 740 33.99 -3.73 50.74
N GLY A 741 34.37 -2.48 50.48
CA GLY A 741 35.56 -1.87 51.06
C GLY A 741 36.86 -2.46 50.52
N ILE A 742 36.85 -3.01 49.30
CA ILE A 742 38.04 -3.66 48.72
C ILE A 742 39.13 -2.63 48.46
N SER A 743 40.31 -2.86 49.03
CA SER A 743 41.48 -2.04 48.75
C SER A 743 42.05 -2.33 47.36
N LYS A 744 42.84 -1.41 46.81
CA LYS A 744 43.55 -1.63 45.54
C LYS A 744 44.50 -2.83 45.62
N ASP A 745 45.11 -3.07 46.77
CA ASP A 745 46.06 -4.17 46.99
C ASP A 745 45.33 -5.53 47.03
N ASP A 746 44.16 -5.58 47.69
CA ASP A 746 43.28 -6.76 47.68
C ASP A 746 42.78 -7.05 46.26
N MET A 747 42.37 -6.00 45.51
CA MET A 747 41.98 -6.11 44.10
C MET A 747 43.13 -6.61 43.22
N SER A 748 44.35 -6.12 43.46
CA SER A 748 45.53 -6.54 42.70
C SER A 748 45.86 -8.01 42.96
N THR A 749 45.76 -8.46 44.21
CA THR A 749 45.94 -9.87 44.58
C THR A 749 44.96 -10.78 43.82
N PHE A 750 43.71 -10.35 43.69
CA PHE A 750 42.71 -11.09 42.91
C PHE A 750 42.96 -11.05 41.41
N LEU A 751 43.30 -9.89 40.82
CA LEU A 751 43.45 -9.74 39.37
C LEU A 751 44.80 -10.22 38.82
N LYS A 752 45.75 -10.55 39.69
CA LYS A 752 47.06 -11.09 39.30
C LYS A 752 46.91 -12.33 38.42
N ASP A 753 47.66 -12.35 37.31
CA ASP A 753 47.70 -13.44 36.33
C ASP A 753 46.35 -13.74 35.62
N LYS A 754 45.36 -12.84 35.70
CA LYS A 754 44.05 -12.95 35.02
C LYS A 754 44.01 -12.22 33.68
N GLY A 755 45.01 -12.46 32.83
CA GLY A 755 45.03 -12.00 31.44
C GLY A 755 44.81 -10.49 31.31
N THR A 756 43.86 -10.10 30.44
CA THR A 756 43.54 -8.68 30.17
C THR A 756 42.90 -7.92 31.33
N LEU A 757 42.51 -8.62 32.41
CA LEU A 757 41.99 -7.99 33.63
C LEU A 757 43.11 -7.56 34.58
N SER A 758 44.31 -8.13 34.43
CA SER A 758 45.47 -7.75 35.24
C SER A 758 45.86 -6.29 34.97
N GLY A 759 46.12 -5.52 36.02
CA GLY A 759 46.41 -4.08 35.91
C GLY A 759 45.20 -3.17 35.75
N GLN A 760 43.96 -3.69 35.89
CA GLN A 760 42.72 -2.92 35.83
C GLN A 760 42.12 -2.58 37.20
N GLU A 761 42.88 -2.70 38.28
CA GLU A 761 42.40 -2.55 39.66
C GLU A 761 41.69 -1.20 39.87
N GLN A 762 42.34 -0.11 39.43
CA GLN A 762 41.77 1.22 39.57
C GLN A 762 40.50 1.38 38.72
N THR A 763 40.46 0.76 37.53
CA THR A 763 39.27 0.79 36.67
C THR A 763 38.07 0.16 37.35
N TYR A 764 38.24 -0.98 38.03
CA TYR A 764 37.15 -1.62 38.76
C TYR A 764 36.67 -0.78 39.95
N LEU A 765 37.59 -0.21 40.73
CA LEU A 765 37.26 0.65 41.87
C LEU A 765 36.53 1.93 41.43
N ASP A 766 37.01 2.56 40.35
CA ASP A 766 36.41 3.77 39.80
C ASP A 766 35.03 3.48 39.18
N ALA A 767 34.90 2.41 38.40
CA ALA A 767 33.64 2.00 37.80
C ALA A 767 32.60 1.62 38.86
N ALA A 768 33.01 0.88 39.89
CA ALA A 768 32.17 0.53 41.03
C ALA A 768 31.60 1.78 41.73
N LYS A 769 32.47 2.73 42.05
CA LYS A 769 32.08 4.00 42.68
C LYS A 769 31.21 4.86 41.77
N LYS A 770 31.55 4.93 40.49
CA LYS A 770 30.85 5.75 39.48
C LYS A 770 29.44 5.25 39.20
N TYR A 771 29.24 3.93 39.17
CA TYR A 771 27.97 3.31 38.79
C TYR A 771 27.21 2.66 39.96
N ASN A 772 27.70 2.81 41.19
CA ASN A 772 27.11 2.25 42.39
C ASN A 772 26.87 0.73 42.26
N VAL A 773 27.91 0.02 41.86
CA VAL A 773 27.94 -1.45 41.77
C VAL A 773 29.09 -1.96 42.62
N ASN A 774 28.89 -3.05 43.36
CA ASN A 774 29.89 -3.66 44.22
C ASN A 774 31.18 -4.02 43.44
N GLU A 775 32.32 -3.53 43.91
CA GLU A 775 33.61 -3.65 43.24
C GLU A 775 34.12 -5.10 43.17
N ALA A 776 33.90 -5.90 44.21
CA ALA A 776 34.27 -7.31 44.21
C ALA A 776 33.42 -8.09 43.20
N TYR A 777 32.12 -7.80 43.10
CA TYR A 777 31.25 -8.40 42.09
C TYR A 777 31.68 -8.06 40.66
N LEU A 778 32.03 -6.80 40.36
CA LEU A 778 32.45 -6.42 39.01
C LEU A 778 33.71 -7.18 38.56
N ALA A 779 34.71 -7.30 39.44
CA ALA A 779 35.94 -8.03 39.15
C ALA A 779 35.71 -9.54 39.05
N ALA A 780 34.93 -10.09 39.98
CA ALA A 780 34.55 -11.51 40.04
C ALA A 780 33.78 -11.95 38.80
N HIS A 781 32.73 -11.19 38.45
CA HIS A 781 31.84 -11.52 37.35
C HIS A 781 32.57 -11.44 36.01
N SER A 782 33.35 -10.38 35.78
CA SER A 782 34.16 -10.29 34.56
C SER A 782 35.22 -11.40 34.47
N ALA A 783 35.87 -11.78 35.58
CA ALA A 783 36.79 -12.92 35.58
C ALA A 783 36.09 -14.25 35.25
N LEU A 784 34.84 -14.44 35.70
CA LEU A 784 34.04 -15.62 35.36
C LEU A 784 33.70 -15.65 33.86
N GLU A 785 33.11 -14.57 33.35
CA GLU A 785 32.63 -14.46 31.98
C GLU A 785 33.76 -14.54 30.94
N THR A 786 34.95 -14.09 31.31
CA THR A 786 36.10 -14.03 30.39
C THR A 786 37.07 -15.19 30.54
N GLY A 787 36.81 -16.14 31.44
CA GLY A 787 37.79 -17.18 31.78
C GLY A 787 39.11 -16.57 32.26
N ASN A 788 39.05 -15.70 33.27
CA ASN A 788 40.15 -14.90 33.80
C ASN A 788 40.84 -14.03 32.74
N GLY A 789 40.07 -13.30 31.94
CA GLY A 789 40.58 -12.35 30.96
C GLY A 789 41.21 -12.96 29.71
N THR A 790 40.98 -14.26 29.46
CA THR A 790 41.64 -15.02 28.38
C THR A 790 40.74 -15.38 27.20
N SER A 791 39.41 -15.15 27.31
CA SER A 791 38.46 -15.36 26.23
C SER A 791 38.76 -14.47 25.01
N GLU A 792 38.24 -14.85 23.86
CA GLU A 792 38.44 -14.10 22.61
C GLU A 792 37.90 -12.66 22.72
N LEU A 793 36.72 -12.49 23.29
CA LEU A 793 36.11 -11.19 23.59
C LEU A 793 36.94 -10.34 24.57
N ALA A 794 37.62 -10.96 25.53
CA ALA A 794 38.48 -10.28 26.49
C ALA A 794 39.84 -9.90 25.91
N LYS A 795 40.40 -10.72 25.01
CA LYS A 795 41.62 -10.41 24.24
C LYS A 795 41.39 -9.36 23.15
N GLY A 796 40.12 -9.18 22.79
CA GLY A 796 39.60 -8.18 21.88
C GLY A 796 39.47 -8.69 20.44
N VAL A 797 38.36 -8.33 19.81
CA VAL A 797 37.94 -8.78 18.47
C VAL A 797 37.92 -7.59 17.51
N MET A 798 38.32 -7.79 16.25
CA MET A 798 38.25 -6.74 15.23
C MET A 798 36.84 -6.65 14.64
N VAL A 799 36.22 -5.49 14.73
CA VAL A 799 34.94 -5.16 14.08
C VAL A 799 35.13 -3.88 13.28
N ASN A 800 34.93 -3.94 11.97
CA ASN A 800 35.06 -2.79 11.06
C ASN A 800 36.37 -1.99 11.26
N GLY A 801 37.49 -2.69 11.36
CA GLY A 801 38.82 -2.06 11.54
C GLY A 801 39.12 -1.54 12.95
N THR A 802 38.20 -1.70 13.92
CA THR A 802 38.39 -1.29 15.31
C THR A 802 38.47 -2.51 16.22
N LYS A 803 39.51 -2.59 17.06
CA LYS A 803 39.61 -3.64 18.08
C LYS A 803 38.75 -3.28 19.29
N VAL A 804 37.85 -4.19 19.68
CA VAL A 804 36.87 -3.97 20.76
C VAL A 804 36.89 -5.11 21.76
N TYR A 805 36.52 -4.79 23.00
CA TYR A 805 36.65 -5.66 24.16
C TYR A 805 35.29 -5.82 24.85
N ASN A 806 34.99 -7.02 25.34
CA ASN A 806 33.78 -7.27 26.11
C ASN A 806 34.11 -8.15 27.31
N MET A 807 34.03 -7.55 28.52
CA MET A 807 34.45 -8.20 29.77
C MET A 807 33.32 -8.90 30.52
N TYR A 808 32.08 -8.81 30.03
CA TYR A 808 30.90 -9.33 30.74
C TYR A 808 29.97 -10.13 29.80
N GLY A 809 30.42 -10.47 28.59
CA GLY A 809 29.61 -11.20 27.61
C GLY A 809 28.35 -10.46 27.15
N ILE A 810 28.25 -9.14 27.34
CA ILE A 810 27.02 -8.39 27.09
C ILE A 810 26.72 -8.38 25.59
N GLY A 811 25.52 -8.81 25.20
CA GLY A 811 25.10 -8.89 23.80
C GLY A 811 25.66 -10.11 23.04
N ALA A 812 26.32 -11.05 23.72
CA ALA A 812 26.72 -12.33 23.16
C ALA A 812 25.52 -13.27 23.12
N LEU A 813 25.06 -13.64 21.91
CA LEU A 813 23.90 -14.50 21.68
C LEU A 813 24.34 -15.93 21.33
N ASP A 814 23.55 -16.91 21.76
CA ASP A 814 23.80 -18.34 21.51
C ASP A 814 23.97 -18.64 20.02
N GLY A 815 24.97 -19.48 19.69
CA GLY A 815 25.32 -19.87 18.32
C GLY A 815 26.32 -18.93 17.61
N ASN A 816 26.49 -17.68 18.07
CA ASN A 816 27.52 -16.76 17.55
C ASN A 816 27.96 -15.71 18.59
N ALA A 817 28.29 -16.19 19.79
CA ALA A 817 28.54 -15.36 20.97
C ALA A 817 29.69 -14.35 20.77
N VAL A 818 30.77 -14.76 20.10
CA VAL A 818 31.93 -13.89 19.86
C VAL A 818 31.58 -12.73 18.94
N GLN A 819 30.97 -12.98 17.78
CA GLN A 819 30.71 -11.91 16.82
C GLN A 819 29.61 -10.96 17.32
N THR A 820 28.54 -11.49 17.93
CA THR A 820 27.44 -10.69 18.45
C THR A 820 27.88 -9.83 19.64
N GLY A 821 28.66 -10.40 20.57
CA GLY A 821 29.26 -9.68 21.70
C GLY A 821 30.28 -8.63 21.26
N ALA A 822 31.06 -8.89 20.20
CA ALA A 822 32.00 -7.93 19.64
C ALA A 822 31.29 -6.76 18.93
N ASN A 823 30.24 -7.05 18.14
CA ASN A 823 29.43 -6.02 17.50
C ASN A 823 28.73 -5.12 18.53
N TYR A 824 28.28 -5.69 19.65
CA TYR A 824 27.75 -4.91 20.76
C TYR A 824 28.81 -3.98 21.35
N ALA A 825 29.99 -4.52 21.69
CA ALA A 825 31.11 -3.74 22.20
C ALA A 825 31.56 -2.62 21.24
N TYR A 826 31.52 -2.86 19.92
CA TYR A 826 31.78 -1.85 18.90
C TYR A 826 30.78 -0.70 18.94
N LYS A 827 29.48 -1.01 19.00
CA LYS A 827 28.43 0.02 19.13
C LYS A 827 28.57 0.84 20.41
N GLN A 828 29.04 0.23 21.50
CA GLN A 828 29.26 0.91 22.77
C GLN A 828 30.63 1.63 22.87
N GLY A 829 31.49 1.52 21.85
CA GLY A 829 32.81 2.16 21.84
C GLY A 829 33.82 1.57 22.83
N TRP A 830 33.68 0.29 23.19
CA TRP A 830 34.55 -0.41 24.15
C TRP A 830 35.89 -0.82 23.52
N THR A 831 36.68 0.18 23.12
CA THR A 831 37.92 0.00 22.36
C THR A 831 39.14 -0.37 23.22
N THR A 832 38.99 -0.47 24.54
CA THR A 832 40.04 -0.90 25.48
C THR A 832 39.42 -1.76 26.59
N PRO A 833 40.20 -2.60 27.29
CA PRO A 833 39.76 -3.30 28.50
C PRO A 833 39.12 -2.37 29.51
N ALA A 834 39.72 -1.19 29.76
CA ALA A 834 39.20 -0.24 30.72
C ALA A 834 37.82 0.30 30.34
N LYS A 835 37.60 0.64 29.06
CA LYS A 835 36.28 1.08 28.56
C LYS A 835 35.25 -0.03 28.62
N ALA A 836 35.64 -1.28 28.37
CA ALA A 836 34.75 -2.43 28.49
C ALA A 836 34.34 -2.71 29.95
N ILE A 837 35.26 -2.50 30.91
CA ILE A 837 34.97 -2.61 32.34
C ILE A 837 34.01 -1.49 32.78
N ASP A 838 34.33 -0.22 32.47
CA ASP A 838 33.49 0.93 32.80
C ASP A 838 32.10 0.82 32.16
N GLY A 839 32.03 0.51 30.86
CA GLY A 839 30.78 0.37 30.15
C GLY A 839 29.95 -0.84 30.58
N GLY A 840 30.59 -1.96 30.92
CA GLY A 840 29.91 -3.13 31.48
C GLY A 840 29.34 -2.87 32.87
N ALA A 841 30.10 -2.19 33.73
CA ALA A 841 29.62 -1.73 35.04
C ALA A 841 28.42 -0.77 34.91
N LYS A 842 28.49 0.17 33.95
CA LYS A 842 27.35 1.03 33.62
C LYS A 842 26.13 0.21 33.21
N TRP A 843 26.30 -0.77 32.33
CA TRP A 843 25.21 -1.60 31.84
C TRP A 843 24.57 -2.40 32.98
N ILE A 844 25.37 -3.01 33.85
CA ILE A 844 24.88 -3.74 35.04
C ILE A 844 24.09 -2.80 35.96
N SER A 845 24.59 -1.59 36.18
CA SER A 845 23.89 -0.58 36.98
C SER A 845 22.57 -0.15 36.35
N ASP A 846 22.61 0.33 35.10
CA ASP A 846 21.43 0.80 34.37
C ASP A 846 20.34 -0.27 34.26
N LYS A 847 20.74 -1.52 34.01
CA LYS A 847 19.80 -2.61 33.75
C LYS A 847 19.30 -3.28 35.03
N PHE A 848 20.10 -3.38 36.08
CA PHE A 848 19.72 -4.21 37.23
C PHE A 848 19.83 -3.47 38.56
N VAL A 849 21.03 -3.07 38.97
CA VAL A 849 21.27 -2.54 40.33
C VAL A 849 20.50 -1.23 40.55
N GLY A 850 20.54 -0.31 39.58
CA GLY A 850 19.79 0.95 39.62
C GLY A 850 18.27 0.78 39.55
N SER A 851 17.78 -0.38 39.10
CA SER A 851 16.35 -0.73 39.06
C SER A 851 15.87 -1.47 40.32
N GLY A 852 16.70 -1.56 41.37
CA GLY A 852 16.37 -2.24 42.62
C GLY A 852 16.55 -3.77 42.58
N GLN A 853 17.09 -4.32 41.49
CA GLN A 853 17.53 -5.72 41.40
C GLN A 853 19.00 -5.83 41.82
N ASN A 854 19.27 -5.45 43.07
CA ASN A 854 20.60 -5.32 43.65
C ASN A 854 21.17 -6.63 44.21
N THR A 855 20.61 -7.79 43.91
CA THR A 855 21.16 -9.10 44.29
C THR A 855 20.96 -10.09 43.15
N LEU A 856 21.77 -11.16 43.06
CA LEU A 856 21.57 -12.18 42.03
C LEU A 856 20.19 -12.83 42.14
N TYR A 857 19.69 -13.02 43.37
CA TYR A 857 18.33 -13.47 43.60
C TYR A 857 17.32 -12.53 42.92
N LYS A 858 17.44 -11.21 43.13
CA LYS A 858 16.50 -10.23 42.57
C LYS A 858 16.66 -10.10 41.06
N MET A 859 17.86 -10.25 40.50
CA MET A 859 18.09 -10.32 39.06
C MET A 859 17.42 -11.52 38.41
N ARG A 860 17.39 -12.67 39.10
CA ARG A 860 16.72 -13.88 38.60
C ARG A 860 15.21 -13.83 38.76
N TRP A 861 14.74 -13.47 39.93
CA TRP A 861 13.34 -13.68 40.32
C TRP A 861 12.48 -12.43 40.21
N ASN A 862 13.09 -11.24 40.31
CA ASN A 862 12.43 -9.95 40.37
C ASN A 862 11.23 -9.93 41.32
N PRO A 863 11.41 -10.09 42.64
CA PRO A 863 10.30 -10.10 43.59
C PRO A 863 9.52 -8.77 43.64
N ALA A 864 10.09 -7.65 43.19
CA ALA A 864 9.30 -6.41 43.06
C ALA A 864 8.23 -6.51 41.96
N SER A 865 8.49 -7.28 40.90
CA SER A 865 7.53 -7.57 39.84
C SER A 865 7.76 -8.96 39.24
N PRO A 866 7.26 -10.01 39.91
CA PRO A 866 7.56 -11.40 39.57
C PRO A 866 7.29 -11.73 38.12
N GLY A 867 8.25 -12.38 37.47
CA GLY A 867 8.06 -12.82 36.09
C GLY A 867 8.51 -11.81 35.02
N THR A 868 8.89 -10.60 35.42
CA THR A 868 9.35 -9.56 34.50
C THR A 868 10.83 -9.28 34.70
N HIS A 869 11.52 -8.81 33.65
CA HIS A 869 12.92 -8.34 33.72
C HIS A 869 13.87 -9.31 34.45
N GLN A 870 13.87 -10.57 34.00
CA GLN A 870 14.70 -11.63 34.57
C GLN A 870 16.00 -11.79 33.78
N TYR A 871 17.11 -11.93 34.50
CA TYR A 871 18.42 -12.14 33.90
C TYR A 871 18.54 -13.50 33.18
N ALA A 872 17.86 -14.53 33.68
CA ALA A 872 17.95 -15.89 33.14
C ALA A 872 16.64 -16.67 33.31
N THR A 873 16.41 -17.65 32.44
CA THR A 873 15.25 -18.56 32.51
C THR A 873 15.51 -19.80 33.38
N ASP A 874 16.77 -20.19 33.59
CA ASP A 874 17.13 -21.32 34.45
C ASP A 874 16.85 -21.00 35.92
N VAL A 875 15.97 -21.77 36.57
CA VAL A 875 15.61 -21.61 37.99
C VAL A 875 16.81 -21.71 38.92
N ASN A 876 17.85 -22.47 38.53
CA ASN A 876 19.06 -22.65 39.31
C ASN A 876 20.12 -21.55 39.05
N TRP A 877 19.87 -20.58 38.16
CA TRP A 877 20.92 -19.64 37.73
C TRP A 877 21.58 -18.89 38.88
N ALA A 878 20.79 -18.28 39.78
CA ALA A 878 21.34 -17.49 40.89
C ALA A 878 22.20 -18.36 41.82
N THR A 879 21.72 -19.57 42.15
CA THR A 879 22.43 -20.56 42.97
C THR A 879 23.66 -21.12 42.28
N ALA A 880 23.64 -21.31 40.96
CA ALA A 880 24.81 -21.78 40.21
C ALA A 880 25.97 -20.78 40.31
N GLN A 881 25.67 -19.48 40.24
CA GLN A 881 26.69 -18.42 40.33
C GLN A 881 27.34 -18.33 41.72
N THR A 882 26.64 -18.71 42.79
CA THR A 882 27.15 -18.55 44.16
C THR A 882 28.42 -19.34 44.45
N THR A 883 28.66 -20.44 43.74
CA THR A 883 29.88 -21.24 43.90
C THR A 883 31.12 -20.44 43.48
N SER A 884 31.02 -19.69 42.39
CA SER A 884 32.07 -18.81 41.90
C SER A 884 32.16 -17.56 42.77
N MET A 885 31.03 -16.94 43.11
CA MET A 885 30.99 -15.76 43.97
C MET A 885 31.62 -16.03 45.32
N LYS A 886 31.27 -17.12 46.01
CA LYS A 886 31.86 -17.47 47.30
C LYS A 886 33.39 -17.51 47.21
N LYS A 887 33.95 -18.23 46.23
CA LYS A 887 35.40 -18.31 46.04
C LYS A 887 36.04 -16.94 45.77
N MET A 888 35.34 -16.08 45.01
CA MET A 888 35.85 -14.76 44.63
C MET A 888 35.79 -13.77 45.80
N PHE A 889 34.71 -13.76 46.57
CA PHE A 889 34.61 -12.96 47.78
C PHE A 889 35.56 -13.46 48.88
N ASP A 890 35.71 -14.78 49.06
CA ASP A 890 36.70 -15.36 49.98
C ASP A 890 38.15 -15.01 49.59
N SER A 891 38.40 -14.65 48.33
CA SER A 891 39.72 -14.19 47.86
C SER A 891 40.05 -12.75 48.31
N PHE A 892 39.07 -12.05 48.89
CA PHE A 892 39.22 -10.73 49.48
C PHE A 892 39.06 -10.84 51.01
N PRO A 893 40.14 -11.09 51.78
CA PRO A 893 40.05 -11.41 53.20
C PRO A 893 39.45 -10.28 54.05
N ASN A 894 39.46 -9.04 53.56
CA ASN A 894 38.96 -7.85 54.24
C ASN A 894 37.60 -7.35 53.69
N ALA A 895 36.93 -8.11 52.82
CA ALA A 895 35.66 -7.70 52.22
C ALA A 895 34.53 -7.64 53.25
N ASN A 896 33.87 -6.49 53.36
CA ASN A 896 32.66 -6.34 54.16
C ASN A 896 31.43 -6.67 53.30
N LEU A 897 30.76 -7.79 53.58
CA LEU A 897 29.58 -8.21 52.82
C LEU A 897 28.30 -7.85 53.56
N SER A 898 27.46 -7.04 52.93
CA SER A 898 26.06 -6.83 53.33
C SER A 898 25.12 -7.67 52.47
N TYR A 899 24.08 -8.23 53.07
CA TYR A 899 23.09 -9.03 52.37
C TYR A 899 21.73 -8.33 52.33
N ASP A 900 20.97 -8.50 51.24
CA ASP A 900 19.59 -8.05 51.08
C ASP A 900 18.68 -9.25 50.80
N ILE A 901 18.08 -9.78 51.87
CA ILE A 901 17.32 -11.03 51.88
C ILE A 901 15.82 -10.72 51.66
N PRO A 902 15.21 -11.26 50.59
CA PRO A 902 13.76 -11.16 50.39
C PRO A 902 12.98 -11.85 51.52
N GLU A 903 11.89 -11.24 51.97
CA GLU A 903 10.96 -11.78 52.95
C GLU A 903 9.54 -11.72 52.36
N PHE A 904 8.93 -12.87 52.13
CA PHE A 904 7.57 -13.02 51.62
C PHE A 904 6.58 -13.15 52.78
N LYS A 905 5.31 -12.82 52.53
CA LYS A 905 4.23 -12.82 53.53
C LYS A 905 3.89 -14.21 54.05
#